data_AF-A0AAU6E941-F1
#
_entry.id   AF-A0AAU6E941-F1
#
_cell.length_a   1.000
_cell.length_b   1.000
_cell.length_c   1.000
_cell.angle_alpha   90.00
_cell.angle_beta   90.00
_cell.angle_gamma   90.00
#
_symmetry.space_group_name_H-M   'P 1'
#
loop_
_entity.id
_entity.type
_entity.pdbx_description
1 polymer ?
#
loop_
_entity_poly.entity_id
_entity_poly.type
_entity_poly.pdbx_seq_one_letter_code
_entity_poly.pdbx_strand_id
1 'polypeptide(L)'
;MSTVQLPFEWAVGGKLPGSGDDYRILACSQGLLSRDDFEEIRTVYTIGTPETLPQVMIAWVGSGDDAHLVLAIQTWSDEEDRRHRKIARTRYFCVPYARIAQSPRPVSYEDLYHALKGCPLPMDGQLVVHVPMLDSGAVAAKVNGMAMNTAALLMTGQHVCVLGGEAVPMVERLRFLDTVAALLPYGMRARLAVSTWASSTAEHKIRLAFTQHVPARTYPITWGQPAEIPAHEEDAYRYLALLGRHDPDAKLVDWLAARTEPLTFGRNGKSRALDLLRGFNPSSVPALMPPPTSARPLAQESLEGLLTECADVLERGGTAEIRDVLGRLDAIVTSRGQLISDDERARYQKIIRDRRLLLPKDGLPEELETLLHEVVRMAGHGVAATPAQPGQTTREVVQPARVSATAIVRHPPPDPVASMKAAYQRGREELEATLRPLQTRELVAMAARRPPDMRVVQIVRDELVRRGGGRDEDPEIAEALREYGYLTDVIGALHPAGDRAQFDVLRDLLRAAYGPELHPKEFEEVFLSSGGRSGVLAAAAVTLFGVGAGEAVKKSVINLVRGSGLDHEIVERVERLLLESESGVSHLTSAEPSGRRWFGGRHRNRRDRPLIPPLTMYFLTIIFVIIALVEFFLLLALKP
;
A
#
# COMPACT_ATOMS: atom_id res chain seq x y z
N MET A 1 -28.16 -17.02 -26.16
CA MET A 1 -28.02 -15.85 -25.27
C MET A 1 -28.93 -14.75 -25.80
N SER A 2 -29.75 -14.15 -24.94
CA SER A 2 -30.62 -13.03 -25.33
C SER A 2 -29.78 -11.75 -25.49
N THR A 3 -30.07 -10.97 -26.52
CA THR A 3 -29.36 -9.72 -26.82
C THR A 3 -30.34 -8.55 -26.90
N VAL A 4 -29.88 -7.35 -26.59
CA VAL A 4 -30.60 -6.09 -26.83
C VAL A 4 -29.90 -5.29 -27.92
N GLN A 5 -30.68 -4.68 -28.80
CA GLN A 5 -30.16 -3.79 -29.84
C GLN A 5 -30.06 -2.37 -29.29
N LEU A 6 -28.84 -1.80 -29.28
CA LEU A 6 -28.57 -0.48 -28.72
C LEU A 6 -27.95 0.46 -29.78
N PRO A 7 -28.45 1.70 -29.90
CA PRO A 7 -27.84 2.72 -30.74
C PRO A 7 -26.70 3.42 -29.97
N PHE A 8 -25.57 3.60 -30.64
CA PHE A 8 -24.40 4.31 -30.14
C PHE A 8 -24.06 5.48 -31.05
N GLU A 9 -23.89 6.64 -30.43
CA GLU A 9 -23.10 7.71 -31.01
C GLU A 9 -21.62 7.41 -30.76
N TRP A 10 -20.75 7.84 -31.65
CA TRP A 10 -19.35 7.44 -31.60
C TRP A 10 -18.42 8.59 -31.96
N ALA A 11 -17.20 8.51 -31.43
CA ALA A 11 -16.11 9.40 -31.81
C ALA A 11 -14.76 8.69 -31.78
N VAL A 12 -13.81 9.24 -32.50
CA VAL A 12 -12.41 8.80 -32.52
C VAL A 12 -11.55 9.96 -32.06
N GLY A 13 -10.92 9.82 -30.90
CA GLY A 13 -9.89 10.72 -30.39
C GLY A 13 -8.48 10.21 -30.72
N GLY A 14 -7.55 11.12 -30.97
CA GLY A 14 -6.17 10.78 -31.32
C GLY A 14 -5.36 12.01 -31.74
N LYS A 15 -4.26 11.76 -32.44
CA LYS A 15 -3.48 12.76 -33.17
C LYS A 15 -3.42 12.38 -34.65
N LEU A 16 -3.19 13.34 -35.52
CA LEU A 16 -2.86 13.06 -36.92
C LEU A 16 -1.42 12.53 -37.03
N PRO A 17 -1.14 11.56 -37.92
CA PRO A 17 0.22 11.07 -38.15
C PRO A 17 1.20 12.20 -38.46
N GLY A 18 2.38 12.17 -37.84
CA GLY A 18 3.42 13.19 -38.02
C GLY A 18 3.09 14.59 -37.48
N SER A 19 1.93 14.80 -36.83
CA SER A 19 1.59 16.08 -36.20
C SER A 19 2.31 16.26 -34.86
N GLY A 20 2.59 17.52 -34.52
CA GLY A 20 3.03 17.94 -33.18
C GLY A 20 1.88 18.38 -32.26
N ASP A 21 0.67 18.51 -32.81
CA ASP A 21 -0.51 19.01 -32.10
C ASP A 21 -0.95 18.07 -30.97
N ASP A 22 -1.72 18.59 -30.02
CA ASP A 22 -2.29 17.80 -28.93
C ASP A 22 -3.40 16.85 -29.37
N TYR A 23 -3.74 15.91 -28.48
CA TYR A 23 -4.82 14.95 -28.71
C TYR A 23 -6.16 15.67 -28.84
N ARG A 24 -6.93 15.30 -29.87
CA ARG A 24 -8.25 15.87 -30.17
C ARG A 24 -9.19 14.81 -30.75
N ILE A 25 -10.47 15.12 -30.85
CA ILE A 25 -11.44 14.36 -31.64
C ILE A 25 -11.11 14.54 -33.11
N LEU A 26 -10.92 13.43 -33.82
CA LEU A 26 -10.62 13.37 -35.25
C LEU A 26 -11.90 13.22 -36.06
N ALA A 27 -12.79 12.31 -35.66
CA ALA A 27 -14.09 12.06 -36.29
C ALA A 27 -15.14 11.74 -35.24
N CYS A 28 -16.42 12.00 -35.54
CA CYS A 28 -17.56 11.63 -34.71
C CYS A 28 -18.81 11.46 -35.58
N SER A 29 -19.80 10.73 -35.06
CA SER A 29 -21.15 10.66 -35.64
C SER A 29 -21.83 12.03 -35.64
N GLN A 30 -22.75 12.24 -36.59
CA GLN A 30 -23.62 13.42 -36.65
C GLN A 30 -24.93 13.16 -35.87
N GLY A 31 -24.80 12.92 -34.56
CA GLY A 31 -25.93 12.60 -33.67
C GLY A 31 -26.33 13.76 -32.75
N LEU A 32 -26.86 13.44 -31.57
CA LEU A 32 -27.18 14.41 -30.53
C LEU A 32 -25.91 14.98 -29.88
N LEU A 33 -24.85 14.18 -29.80
CA LEU A 33 -23.55 14.59 -29.27
C LEU A 33 -22.71 15.22 -30.38
N SER A 34 -22.35 16.47 -30.17
CA SER A 34 -21.44 17.23 -31.02
C SER A 34 -19.97 16.84 -30.77
N ARG A 35 -19.08 17.31 -31.64
CA ARG A 35 -17.63 17.17 -31.44
C ARG A 35 -17.18 17.79 -30.11
N ASP A 36 -17.76 18.91 -29.73
CA ASP A 36 -17.41 19.63 -28.50
C ASP A 36 -17.83 18.83 -27.26
N ASP A 37 -18.97 18.12 -27.31
CA ASP A 37 -19.38 17.20 -26.24
C ASP A 37 -18.37 16.05 -26.05
N PHE A 38 -17.86 15.50 -27.17
CA PHE A 38 -16.80 14.48 -27.11
C PHE A 38 -15.46 15.03 -26.61
N GLU A 39 -15.13 16.29 -26.92
CA GLU A 39 -13.96 16.97 -26.35
C GLU A 39 -14.11 17.21 -24.84
N GLU A 40 -15.30 17.56 -24.37
CA GLU A 40 -15.60 17.66 -22.94
C GLU A 40 -15.41 16.31 -22.25
N ILE A 41 -15.98 15.24 -22.80
CA ILE A 41 -15.81 13.87 -22.28
C ILE A 41 -14.32 13.52 -22.16
N ARG A 42 -13.53 13.78 -23.22
CA ARG A 42 -12.09 13.52 -23.24
C ARG A 42 -11.36 14.28 -22.14
N THR A 43 -11.73 15.54 -21.92
CA THR A 43 -11.06 16.42 -20.95
C THR A 43 -11.41 16.04 -19.51
N VAL A 44 -12.71 15.85 -19.22
CA VAL A 44 -13.24 15.59 -17.87
C VAL A 44 -12.86 14.20 -17.34
N TYR A 45 -12.76 13.21 -18.22
CA TYR A 45 -12.46 11.81 -17.86
C TYR A 45 -11.07 11.38 -18.34
N THR A 46 -10.09 12.29 -18.23
CA THR A 46 -8.69 12.02 -18.61
C THR A 46 -8.11 10.89 -17.75
N ILE A 47 -7.68 9.80 -18.41
CA ILE A 47 -7.02 8.63 -17.77
C ILE A 47 -5.49 8.76 -17.66
N GLY A 48 -4.93 9.89 -18.13
CA GLY A 48 -3.49 10.15 -18.19
C GLY A 48 -2.81 9.47 -19.38
N THR A 49 -1.47 9.46 -19.38
CA THR A 49 -0.69 8.77 -20.41
C THR A 49 -0.56 7.29 -20.04
N PRO A 50 -1.13 6.36 -20.81
CA PRO A 50 -1.10 4.94 -20.47
C PRO A 50 0.30 4.36 -20.71
N GLU A 51 0.83 3.64 -19.73
CA GLU A 51 2.05 2.84 -19.91
C GLU A 51 1.77 1.56 -20.72
N THR A 52 0.57 1.01 -20.56
CA THR A 52 0.10 -0.20 -21.22
C THR A 52 -1.30 0.02 -21.81
N LEU A 53 -1.52 -0.49 -23.03
CA LEU A 53 -2.82 -0.50 -23.72
C LEU A 53 -3.15 -1.93 -24.19
N PRO A 54 -4.43 -2.31 -24.31
CA PRO A 54 -5.63 -1.45 -24.23
C PRO A 54 -6.01 -1.00 -22.82
N GLN A 55 -6.76 0.09 -22.72
CA GLN A 55 -7.46 0.53 -21.51
C GLN A 55 -8.90 0.90 -21.84
N VAL A 56 -9.79 0.70 -20.86
CA VAL A 56 -11.22 0.95 -20.98
C VAL A 56 -11.66 1.87 -19.85
N MET A 57 -12.42 2.89 -20.23
CA MET A 57 -13.09 3.79 -19.30
C MET A 57 -14.59 3.75 -19.55
N ILE A 58 -15.35 3.71 -18.46
CA ILE A 58 -16.79 3.93 -18.45
C ILE A 58 -17.03 5.30 -17.82
N ALA A 59 -17.81 6.14 -18.46
CA ALA A 59 -18.21 7.44 -17.94
C ALA A 59 -19.66 7.73 -18.26
N TRP A 60 -20.09 8.93 -17.90
CA TRP A 60 -21.42 9.44 -18.22
C TRP A 60 -21.33 10.92 -18.63
N VAL A 61 -22.26 11.32 -19.48
CA VAL A 61 -22.47 12.71 -19.90
C VAL A 61 -23.97 13.03 -19.84
N GLY A 62 -24.31 14.31 -19.70
CA GLY A 62 -25.71 14.75 -19.60
C GLY A 62 -26.36 14.45 -18.25
N SER A 63 -27.65 14.69 -18.17
CA SER A 63 -28.44 14.47 -16.96
C SER A 63 -29.91 14.21 -17.29
N GLY A 64 -30.61 13.49 -16.41
CA GLY A 64 -32.02 13.17 -16.63
C GLY A 64 -32.19 12.29 -17.86
N ASP A 65 -33.11 12.67 -18.74
CA ASP A 65 -33.44 11.90 -19.96
C ASP A 65 -32.32 11.96 -21.02
N ASP A 66 -31.46 12.97 -20.96
CA ASP A 66 -30.30 13.14 -21.85
C ASP A 66 -29.03 12.47 -21.31
N ALA A 67 -29.14 11.71 -20.21
CA ALA A 67 -27.99 10.99 -19.66
C ALA A 67 -27.52 9.90 -20.65
N HIS A 68 -26.24 9.90 -20.96
CA HIS A 68 -25.60 8.86 -21.78
C HIS A 68 -24.57 8.10 -20.96
N LEU A 69 -24.53 6.79 -21.16
CA LEU A 69 -23.41 5.94 -20.73
C LEU A 69 -22.34 5.96 -21.82
N VAL A 70 -21.10 6.21 -21.42
CA VAL A 70 -19.95 6.31 -22.32
C VAL A 70 -19.02 5.14 -22.08
N LEU A 71 -18.65 4.42 -23.12
CA LEU A 71 -17.53 3.47 -23.15
C LEU A 71 -16.43 4.08 -24.01
N ALA A 72 -15.25 4.28 -23.44
CA ALA A 72 -14.05 4.69 -24.16
C ALA A 72 -13.04 3.54 -24.19
N ILE A 73 -12.63 3.12 -25.39
CA ILE A 73 -11.62 2.07 -25.61
C ILE A 73 -10.37 2.74 -26.18
N GLN A 74 -9.27 2.72 -25.43
CA GLN A 74 -7.99 3.26 -25.87
C GLN A 74 -7.05 2.13 -26.30
N THR A 75 -6.46 2.25 -27.49
CA THR A 75 -5.52 1.28 -28.08
C THR A 75 -4.36 1.99 -28.76
N TRP A 76 -3.20 1.34 -28.90
CA TRP A 76 -2.14 1.87 -29.77
C TRP A 76 -2.58 1.80 -31.23
N SER A 77 -2.30 2.83 -32.02
CA SER A 77 -2.27 2.72 -33.47
C SER A 77 -0.88 2.32 -33.96
N ASP A 78 -0.79 1.89 -35.21
CA ASP A 78 0.47 1.66 -35.92
C ASP A 78 1.10 2.97 -36.45
N GLU A 79 0.56 4.12 -36.06
CA GLU A 79 1.00 5.44 -36.51
C GLU A 79 1.85 6.14 -35.45
N GLU A 80 2.75 7.01 -35.91
CA GLU A 80 3.66 7.77 -35.06
C GLU A 80 3.41 9.29 -35.16
N ASP A 81 3.65 9.99 -34.06
CA ASP A 81 3.68 11.45 -34.02
C ASP A 81 5.01 12.01 -34.58
N ARG A 82 5.14 13.34 -34.63
CA ARG A 82 6.38 13.99 -35.11
C ARG A 82 7.66 13.60 -34.34
N ARG A 83 7.52 13.03 -33.14
CA ARG A 83 8.62 12.61 -32.26
C ARG A 83 8.81 11.09 -32.27
N HIS A 84 8.25 10.38 -33.26
CA HIS A 84 8.34 8.92 -33.37
C HIS A 84 7.73 8.16 -32.18
N ARG A 85 6.76 8.78 -31.49
CA ARG A 85 6.00 8.11 -30.44
C ARG A 85 4.74 7.51 -31.03
N LYS A 86 4.40 6.30 -30.62
CA LYS A 86 3.12 5.67 -30.98
C LYS A 86 1.96 6.57 -30.56
N ILE A 87 0.96 6.69 -31.43
CA ILE A 87 -0.25 7.45 -31.16
C ILE A 87 -1.26 6.52 -30.47
N ALA A 88 -1.81 6.96 -29.33
CA ALA A 88 -2.96 6.29 -28.73
C ALA A 88 -4.24 6.70 -29.47
N ARG A 89 -5.08 5.76 -29.89
CA ARG A 89 -6.41 6.08 -30.42
C ARG A 89 -7.46 5.69 -29.40
N THR A 90 -8.38 6.60 -29.12
CA THR A 90 -9.52 6.35 -28.24
C THR A 90 -10.80 6.32 -29.07
N ARG A 91 -11.53 5.22 -29.00
CA ARG A 91 -12.87 5.09 -29.58
C ARG A 91 -13.89 5.30 -28.48
N TYR A 92 -14.73 6.32 -28.63
CA TYR A 92 -15.83 6.61 -27.72
C TYR A 92 -17.12 6.03 -28.29
N PHE A 93 -17.95 5.44 -27.42
CA PHE A 93 -19.27 4.95 -27.73
C PHE A 93 -20.23 5.44 -26.65
N CYS A 94 -21.22 6.23 -27.04
CA CYS A 94 -22.19 6.85 -26.15
C CYS A 94 -23.57 6.29 -26.47
N VAL A 95 -24.24 5.70 -25.48
CA VAL A 95 -25.61 5.20 -25.60
C VAL A 95 -26.51 5.93 -24.62
N PRO A 96 -27.70 6.40 -25.04
CA PRO A 96 -28.64 7.01 -24.11
C PRO A 96 -29.01 6.02 -23.00
N TYR A 97 -28.80 6.41 -21.76
CA TYR A 97 -29.01 5.55 -20.59
C TYR A 97 -30.45 5.03 -20.53
N ALA A 98 -31.42 5.87 -20.92
CA ALA A 98 -32.82 5.48 -21.02
C ALA A 98 -33.05 4.24 -21.90
N ARG A 99 -32.27 4.06 -22.98
CA ARG A 99 -32.39 2.88 -23.87
C ARG A 99 -31.91 1.60 -23.20
N ILE A 100 -30.88 1.69 -22.35
CA ILE A 100 -30.44 0.58 -21.52
C ILE A 100 -31.48 0.30 -20.43
N ALA A 101 -31.96 1.36 -19.76
CA ALA A 101 -32.91 1.25 -18.65
C ALA A 101 -34.29 0.68 -19.03
N GLN A 102 -34.72 0.90 -20.28
CA GLN A 102 -35.98 0.38 -20.84
C GLN A 102 -35.87 -1.05 -21.37
N SER A 103 -34.65 -1.60 -21.47
CA SER A 103 -34.47 -2.98 -21.92
C SER A 103 -34.99 -3.97 -20.86
N PRO A 104 -35.49 -5.15 -21.25
CA PRO A 104 -36.00 -6.15 -20.31
C PRO A 104 -34.96 -6.55 -19.25
N ARG A 105 -33.69 -6.58 -19.66
CA ARG A 105 -32.52 -6.71 -18.79
C ARG A 105 -31.41 -5.82 -19.33
N PRO A 106 -30.77 -5.04 -18.45
CA PRO A 106 -29.70 -4.16 -18.88
C PRO A 106 -28.43 -4.93 -19.23
N VAL A 107 -27.39 -4.21 -19.67
CA VAL A 107 -26.12 -4.78 -20.15
C VAL A 107 -25.01 -4.60 -19.12
N SER A 108 -24.04 -5.50 -19.15
CA SER A 108 -22.83 -5.42 -18.33
C SER A 108 -21.74 -4.59 -19.04
N TYR A 109 -20.73 -4.09 -18.30
CA TYR A 109 -19.61 -3.37 -18.91
C TYR A 109 -18.70 -4.31 -19.71
N GLU A 110 -18.49 -5.54 -19.23
CA GLU A 110 -17.72 -6.57 -19.93
C GLU A 110 -18.39 -6.89 -21.29
N ASP A 111 -19.70 -7.09 -21.30
CA ASP A 111 -20.48 -7.39 -22.53
C ASP A 111 -20.47 -6.22 -23.52
N LEU A 112 -20.60 -4.98 -23.03
CA LEU A 112 -20.46 -3.78 -23.86
C LEU A 112 -19.09 -3.72 -24.55
N TYR A 113 -18.02 -3.94 -23.78
CA TYR A 113 -16.66 -3.95 -24.33
C TYR A 113 -16.48 -5.04 -25.39
N HIS A 114 -16.92 -6.27 -25.11
CA HIS A 114 -16.80 -7.38 -26.06
C HIS A 114 -17.59 -7.14 -27.34
N ALA A 115 -18.78 -6.55 -27.23
CA ALA A 115 -19.60 -6.18 -28.39
C ALA A 115 -18.95 -5.08 -29.24
N LEU A 116 -18.28 -4.09 -28.62
CA LEU A 116 -17.83 -2.87 -29.32
C LEU A 116 -16.36 -2.88 -29.77
N LYS A 117 -15.46 -3.62 -29.09
CA LYS A 117 -14.01 -3.55 -29.33
C LYS A 117 -13.59 -3.78 -30.80
N GLY A 118 -14.31 -4.63 -31.50
CA GLY A 118 -14.04 -5.02 -32.89
C GLY A 118 -15.03 -4.47 -33.91
N CYS A 119 -16.04 -3.70 -33.49
CA CYS A 119 -17.02 -3.17 -34.44
C CYS A 119 -16.36 -2.17 -35.39
N PRO A 120 -16.64 -2.22 -36.70
CA PRO A 120 -16.30 -1.11 -37.60
C PRO A 120 -17.17 0.11 -37.28
N LEU A 121 -16.59 1.31 -37.33
CA LEU A 121 -17.35 2.55 -37.22
C LEU A 121 -17.93 2.90 -38.60
N PRO A 122 -19.20 3.30 -38.69
CA PRO A 122 -19.77 3.74 -39.95
C PRO A 122 -19.11 5.06 -40.39
N MET A 123 -19.19 5.39 -41.68
CA MET A 123 -18.73 6.71 -42.16
C MET A 123 -19.61 7.85 -41.66
N ASP A 124 -20.91 7.59 -41.51
CA ASP A 124 -21.90 8.55 -41.03
C ASP A 124 -23.02 7.83 -40.24
N GLY A 125 -23.70 8.56 -39.37
CA GLY A 125 -24.81 8.07 -38.55
C GLY A 125 -24.41 7.29 -37.29
N GLN A 126 -25.43 6.80 -36.59
CA GLN A 126 -25.30 6.02 -35.36
C GLN A 126 -24.85 4.57 -35.65
N LEU A 127 -24.06 4.02 -34.75
CA LEU A 127 -23.67 2.60 -34.75
C LEU A 127 -24.70 1.80 -33.95
N VAL A 128 -25.37 0.84 -34.59
CA VAL A 128 -26.35 -0.03 -33.89
C VAL A 128 -25.75 -1.41 -33.65
N VAL A 129 -25.71 -1.85 -32.39
CA VAL A 129 -25.04 -3.11 -31.99
C VAL A 129 -25.97 -3.98 -31.15
N HIS A 130 -25.89 -5.30 -31.37
CA HIS A 130 -26.53 -6.29 -30.50
C HIS A 130 -25.59 -6.60 -29.34
N VAL A 131 -26.01 -6.28 -28.13
CA VAL A 131 -25.24 -6.48 -26.90
C VAL A 131 -25.89 -7.59 -26.10
N PRO A 132 -25.13 -8.60 -25.60
CA PRO A 132 -25.66 -9.58 -24.66
C PRO A 132 -26.29 -8.90 -23.45
N MET A 133 -27.47 -9.39 -23.06
CA MET A 133 -28.08 -8.98 -21.79
C MET A 133 -27.26 -9.52 -20.62
N LEU A 134 -27.23 -8.78 -19.51
CA LEU A 134 -26.48 -9.15 -18.31
C LEU A 134 -26.87 -10.55 -17.81
N ASP A 135 -25.86 -11.39 -17.63
CA ASP A 135 -25.98 -12.73 -17.04
C ASP A 135 -25.68 -12.67 -15.54
N SER A 136 -26.74 -12.58 -14.74
CA SER A 136 -26.62 -12.48 -13.27
C SER A 136 -25.99 -13.71 -12.64
N GLY A 137 -26.11 -14.89 -13.24
CA GLY A 137 -25.45 -16.10 -12.74
C GLY A 137 -23.94 -16.02 -12.95
N ALA A 138 -23.51 -15.62 -14.15
CA ALA A 138 -22.10 -15.44 -14.47
C ALA A 138 -21.44 -14.32 -13.66
N VAL A 139 -22.17 -13.24 -13.36
CA VAL A 139 -21.68 -12.14 -12.51
C VAL A 139 -21.61 -12.57 -11.04
N ALA A 140 -22.67 -13.19 -10.51
CA ALA A 140 -22.71 -13.65 -9.12
C ALA A 140 -21.57 -14.64 -8.80
N ALA A 141 -21.26 -15.56 -9.73
CA ALA A 141 -20.15 -16.50 -9.58
C ALA A 141 -18.76 -15.84 -9.45
N LYS A 142 -18.63 -14.57 -9.88
CA LYS A 142 -17.39 -13.77 -9.78
C LYS A 142 -17.35 -12.90 -8.51
N VAL A 143 -18.45 -12.81 -7.76
CA VAL A 143 -18.51 -11.97 -6.56
C VAL A 143 -17.62 -12.57 -5.47
N ASN A 144 -16.75 -11.74 -4.92
CA ASN A 144 -15.89 -12.09 -3.79
C ASN A 144 -15.89 -10.96 -2.75
N GLY A 145 -15.24 -11.20 -1.61
CA GLY A 145 -15.17 -10.22 -0.53
C GLY A 145 -14.57 -8.88 -0.96
N MET A 146 -13.60 -8.87 -1.88
CA MET A 146 -13.02 -7.62 -2.40
C MET A 146 -14.06 -6.81 -3.19
N ALA A 147 -14.84 -7.45 -4.07
CA ALA A 147 -15.90 -6.79 -4.83
C ALA A 147 -16.99 -6.20 -3.91
N MET A 148 -17.41 -6.97 -2.88
CA MET A 148 -18.41 -6.52 -1.90
C MET A 148 -17.92 -5.32 -1.10
N ASN A 149 -16.70 -5.37 -0.57
CA ASN A 149 -16.10 -4.25 0.16
C ASN A 149 -15.92 -3.02 -0.73
N THR A 150 -15.55 -3.20 -2.00
CA THR A 150 -15.41 -2.09 -2.96
C THR A 150 -16.76 -1.43 -3.24
N ALA A 151 -17.82 -2.22 -3.46
CA ALA A 151 -19.17 -1.70 -3.63
C ALA A 151 -19.64 -0.92 -2.39
N ALA A 152 -19.34 -1.44 -1.19
CA ALA A 152 -19.60 -0.75 0.07
C ALA A 152 -18.81 0.56 0.21
N LEU A 153 -17.53 0.60 -0.15
CA LEU A 153 -16.71 1.82 -0.12
C LEU A 153 -17.24 2.88 -1.09
N LEU A 154 -17.81 2.51 -2.24
CA LEU A 154 -18.45 3.47 -3.13
C LEU A 154 -19.67 4.16 -2.48
N MET A 155 -20.29 3.54 -1.48
CA MET A 155 -21.38 4.12 -0.68
C MET A 155 -20.89 5.18 0.32
N THR A 156 -19.60 5.43 0.44
CA THR A 156 -19.10 6.62 1.15
C THR A 156 -19.31 7.89 0.31
N GLY A 157 -19.35 7.74 -1.02
CA GLY A 157 -19.33 8.84 -1.99
C GLY A 157 -17.92 9.31 -2.37
N GLN A 158 -16.88 8.82 -1.68
CA GLN A 158 -15.47 9.06 -2.00
C GLN A 158 -15.02 8.19 -3.19
N HIS A 159 -13.86 8.51 -3.75
CA HIS A 159 -13.25 7.69 -4.80
C HIS A 159 -12.55 6.48 -4.18
N VAL A 160 -12.51 5.39 -4.93
CA VAL A 160 -11.86 4.13 -4.57
C VAL A 160 -10.79 3.81 -5.62
N CYS A 161 -9.58 3.50 -5.16
CA CYS A 161 -8.43 3.25 -6.01
C CYS A 161 -7.91 1.83 -5.76
N VAL A 162 -7.81 1.04 -6.84
CA VAL A 162 -7.31 -0.34 -6.80
C VAL A 162 -5.83 -0.34 -7.14
N LEU A 163 -5.00 -0.69 -6.16
CA LEU A 163 -3.53 -0.77 -6.27
C LEU A 163 -3.08 -2.19 -6.59
N GLY A 164 -1.86 -2.33 -7.15
CA GLY A 164 -1.25 -3.65 -7.39
C GLY A 164 -1.91 -4.44 -8.53
N GLY A 165 -2.67 -3.76 -9.39
CA GLY A 165 -3.35 -4.38 -10.54
C GLY A 165 -2.64 -4.18 -11.88
N GLU A 166 -1.39 -3.71 -11.89
CA GLU A 166 -0.59 -3.42 -13.10
C GLU A 166 -0.48 -4.66 -14.01
N ALA A 167 -0.16 -5.80 -13.41
CA ALA A 167 0.03 -7.08 -14.09
C ALA A 167 -1.29 -7.78 -14.44
N VAL A 168 -2.41 -7.31 -13.89
CA VAL A 168 -3.74 -7.89 -14.15
C VAL A 168 -4.17 -7.51 -15.57
N PRO A 169 -4.55 -8.47 -16.42
CA PRO A 169 -5.03 -8.19 -17.76
C PRO A 169 -6.19 -7.18 -17.76
N MET A 170 -6.20 -6.24 -18.72
CA MET A 170 -7.23 -5.19 -18.78
C MET A 170 -8.66 -5.74 -18.72
N VAL A 171 -8.94 -6.85 -19.39
CA VAL A 171 -10.28 -7.47 -19.39
C VAL A 171 -10.67 -7.98 -18.01
N GLU A 172 -9.71 -8.49 -17.23
CA GLU A 172 -9.94 -8.93 -15.86
C GLU A 172 -10.16 -7.73 -14.92
N ARG A 173 -9.41 -6.64 -15.12
CA ARG A 173 -9.69 -5.36 -14.45
C ARG A 173 -11.12 -4.87 -14.76
N LEU A 174 -11.52 -4.89 -16.03
CA LEU A 174 -12.87 -4.50 -16.44
C LEU A 174 -13.95 -5.37 -15.80
N ARG A 175 -13.74 -6.69 -15.78
CA ARG A 175 -14.65 -7.66 -15.13
C ARG A 175 -14.81 -7.37 -13.64
N PHE A 176 -13.74 -7.00 -12.94
CA PHE A 176 -13.84 -6.59 -11.54
C PHE A 176 -14.71 -5.33 -11.39
N LEU A 177 -14.47 -4.29 -12.20
CA LEU A 177 -15.26 -3.05 -12.17
C LEU A 177 -16.75 -3.34 -12.42
N ASP A 178 -17.06 -4.23 -13.34
CA ASP A 178 -18.43 -4.63 -13.67
C ASP A 178 -19.08 -5.45 -12.55
N THR A 179 -18.32 -6.35 -11.91
CA THR A 179 -18.76 -7.12 -10.74
C THR A 179 -19.11 -6.19 -9.59
N VAL A 180 -18.26 -5.20 -9.30
CA VAL A 180 -18.55 -4.16 -8.29
C VAL A 180 -19.79 -3.36 -8.67
N ALA A 181 -19.92 -2.93 -9.93
CA ALA A 181 -21.07 -2.17 -10.39
C ALA A 181 -22.38 -2.99 -10.42
N ALA A 182 -22.31 -4.32 -10.43
CA ALA A 182 -23.47 -5.21 -10.34
C ALA A 182 -23.97 -5.40 -8.89
N LEU A 183 -23.12 -5.11 -7.90
CA LEU A 183 -23.48 -5.08 -6.49
C LEU A 183 -24.09 -3.73 -6.07
N LEU A 184 -24.32 -2.82 -7.02
CA LEU A 184 -25.04 -1.56 -6.83
C LEU A 184 -26.35 -1.60 -7.62
N PRO A 185 -27.41 -0.88 -7.21
CA PRO A 185 -28.59 -0.71 -8.05
C PRO A 185 -28.18 -0.17 -9.42
N TYR A 186 -28.70 -0.75 -10.51
CA TYR A 186 -28.26 -0.43 -11.86
C TYR A 186 -28.32 1.08 -12.18
N GLY A 187 -29.32 1.76 -11.62
CA GLY A 187 -29.51 3.21 -11.60
C GLY A 187 -28.27 4.04 -11.27
N MET A 188 -27.40 3.53 -10.39
CA MET A 188 -26.16 4.20 -10.02
C MET A 188 -25.14 4.25 -11.15
N ARG A 189 -25.23 3.32 -12.13
CA ARG A 189 -24.38 3.33 -13.33
C ARG A 189 -24.55 4.60 -14.17
N ALA A 190 -25.70 5.28 -14.06
CA ALA A 190 -25.93 6.57 -14.72
C ALA A 190 -25.03 7.71 -14.21
N ARG A 191 -24.38 7.54 -13.05
CA ARG A 191 -23.48 8.52 -12.42
C ARG A 191 -22.17 7.90 -11.93
N LEU A 192 -21.86 6.70 -12.39
CA LEU A 192 -20.65 5.97 -12.04
C LEU A 192 -19.66 6.06 -13.20
N ALA A 193 -18.51 6.69 -12.95
CA ALA A 193 -17.38 6.64 -13.85
C ALA A 193 -16.34 5.67 -13.28
N VAL A 194 -15.88 4.72 -14.09
CA VAL A 194 -14.86 3.73 -13.73
C VAL A 194 -13.79 3.61 -14.81
N SER A 195 -12.58 3.19 -14.44
CA SER A 195 -11.50 2.96 -15.43
C SER A 195 -10.64 1.75 -15.09
N THR A 196 -10.28 0.97 -16.12
CA THR A 196 -9.31 -0.13 -15.97
C THR A 196 -7.90 0.38 -15.70
N TRP A 197 -7.64 1.66 -15.90
CA TRP A 197 -6.43 2.35 -15.45
C TRP A 197 -6.63 3.85 -15.40
N ALA A 198 -6.13 4.53 -14.38
CA ALA A 198 -6.06 5.98 -14.33
C ALA A 198 -4.75 6.45 -13.70
N SER A 199 -4.10 7.42 -14.34
CA SER A 199 -2.93 8.09 -13.78
C SER A 199 -3.31 8.83 -12.51
N SER A 200 -2.56 8.60 -11.43
CA SER A 200 -2.74 9.26 -10.13
C SER A 200 -2.48 10.76 -10.16
N THR A 201 -1.83 11.26 -11.21
CA THR A 201 -1.54 12.68 -11.43
C THR A 201 -2.66 13.42 -12.18
N ALA A 202 -3.67 12.70 -12.68
CA ALA A 202 -4.80 13.31 -13.38
C ALA A 202 -5.91 13.62 -12.38
N GLU A 203 -6.36 14.88 -12.33
CA GLU A 203 -7.63 15.21 -11.68
C GLU A 203 -8.78 14.68 -12.54
N HIS A 204 -9.47 13.65 -12.05
CA HIS A 204 -10.53 12.99 -12.81
C HIS A 204 -11.78 12.72 -11.98
N LYS A 205 -12.94 12.72 -12.63
CA LYS A 205 -14.24 12.35 -12.02
C LYS A 205 -14.45 10.84 -11.87
N ILE A 206 -13.41 10.03 -12.11
CA ILE A 206 -13.48 8.57 -12.03
C ILE A 206 -13.55 8.16 -10.56
N ARG A 207 -14.63 7.47 -10.19
CA ARG A 207 -14.94 7.06 -8.81
C ARG A 207 -14.29 5.73 -8.43
N LEU A 208 -14.07 4.84 -9.38
CA LEU A 208 -13.36 3.58 -9.17
C LEU A 208 -12.37 3.37 -10.31
N ALA A 209 -11.09 3.31 -9.97
CA ALA A 209 -10.05 3.07 -10.96
C ALA A 209 -8.96 2.16 -10.42
N PHE A 210 -8.37 1.36 -11.30
CA PHE A 210 -7.04 0.84 -11.05
C PHE A 210 -6.02 1.96 -11.24
N THR A 211 -5.03 2.01 -10.35
CA THR A 211 -3.99 3.04 -10.38
C THR A 211 -2.73 2.56 -9.68
N GLN A 212 -1.61 3.21 -9.97
CA GLN A 212 -0.33 2.93 -9.33
C GLN A 212 -0.18 3.63 -7.99
N HIS A 213 -0.77 4.82 -7.83
CA HIS A 213 -0.66 5.61 -6.62
C HIS A 213 -2.02 6.16 -6.19
N VAL A 214 -2.18 6.35 -4.89
CA VAL A 214 -3.42 6.80 -4.27
C VAL A 214 -3.42 8.32 -4.20
N PRO A 215 -4.34 9.02 -4.88
CA PRO A 215 -4.52 10.45 -4.66
C PRO A 215 -5.04 10.71 -3.24
N ALA A 216 -4.77 11.91 -2.69
CA ALA A 216 -5.30 12.29 -1.39
C ALA A 216 -6.85 12.18 -1.35
N ARG A 217 -7.40 11.76 -0.21
CA ARG A 217 -8.86 11.61 0.03
C ARG A 217 -9.55 10.56 -0.84
N THR A 218 -8.84 9.47 -1.16
CA THR A 218 -9.41 8.30 -1.83
C THR A 218 -9.20 7.06 -0.97
N TYR A 219 -10.07 6.06 -1.08
CA TYR A 219 -9.89 4.79 -0.39
C TYR A 219 -9.02 3.86 -1.21
N PRO A 220 -7.82 3.49 -0.73
CA PRO A 220 -7.00 2.50 -1.38
C PRO A 220 -7.51 1.09 -1.07
N ILE A 221 -7.60 0.25 -2.09
CA ILE A 221 -7.74 -1.19 -1.94
C ILE A 221 -6.61 -1.87 -2.71
N THR A 222 -6.06 -2.95 -2.18
CA THR A 222 -4.99 -3.69 -2.85
C THR A 222 -5.59 -4.89 -3.58
N TRP A 223 -5.26 -5.07 -4.85
CA TRP A 223 -5.70 -6.20 -5.65
C TRP A 223 -5.34 -7.54 -4.99
N GLY A 224 -6.30 -8.46 -4.96
CA GLY A 224 -6.13 -9.78 -4.34
C GLY A 224 -6.08 -9.77 -2.81
N GLN A 225 -6.23 -8.61 -2.16
CA GLN A 225 -6.29 -8.50 -0.70
C GLN A 225 -7.71 -8.14 -0.22
N PRO A 226 -8.08 -8.53 1.00
CA PRO A 226 -9.29 -8.02 1.63
C PRO A 226 -9.23 -6.49 1.71
N ALA A 227 -10.26 -5.82 1.18
CA ALA A 227 -10.38 -4.37 1.31
C ALA A 227 -10.91 -4.02 2.71
N GLU A 228 -10.20 -3.16 3.44
CA GLU A 228 -10.60 -2.69 4.76
C GLU A 228 -11.52 -1.46 4.66
N ILE A 229 -12.65 -1.49 5.36
CA ILE A 229 -13.55 -0.35 5.49
C ILE A 229 -13.19 0.41 6.78
N PRO A 230 -12.85 1.71 6.72
CA PRO A 230 -12.55 2.48 7.92
C PRO A 230 -13.74 2.52 8.89
N ALA A 231 -13.48 2.33 10.18
CA ALA A 231 -14.52 2.18 11.22
C ALA A 231 -15.55 3.33 11.29
N HIS A 232 -15.20 4.53 10.82
CA HIS A 232 -16.09 5.69 10.80
C HIS A 232 -17.08 5.72 9.61
N GLU A 233 -16.92 4.83 8.62
CA GLU A 233 -17.76 4.78 7.42
C GLU A 233 -19.01 3.93 7.64
N GLU A 234 -19.95 4.43 8.43
CA GLU A 234 -21.17 3.70 8.80
C GLU A 234 -22.00 3.24 7.59
N ASP A 235 -22.13 4.07 6.55
CA ASP A 235 -22.90 3.74 5.34
C ASP A 235 -22.29 2.54 4.61
N ALA A 236 -20.96 2.47 4.53
CA ALA A 236 -20.24 1.37 3.90
C ALA A 236 -20.43 0.07 4.68
N TYR A 237 -20.27 0.10 6.01
CA TYR A 237 -20.54 -1.07 6.85
C TYR A 237 -21.99 -1.56 6.75
N ARG A 238 -22.96 -0.65 6.76
CA ARG A 238 -24.38 -1.00 6.61
C ARG A 238 -24.65 -1.64 5.27
N TYR A 239 -24.06 -1.12 4.19
CA TYR A 239 -24.21 -1.68 2.86
C TYR A 239 -23.59 -3.08 2.76
N LEU A 240 -22.36 -3.24 3.25
CA LEU A 240 -21.67 -4.53 3.28
C LEU A 240 -22.44 -5.59 4.07
N ALA A 241 -22.95 -5.22 5.26
CA ALA A 241 -23.73 -6.12 6.10
C ALA A 241 -25.01 -6.60 5.40
N LEU A 242 -25.67 -5.73 4.62
CA LEU A 242 -26.84 -6.11 3.84
C LEU A 242 -26.47 -7.04 2.67
N LEU A 243 -25.38 -6.76 1.95
CA LEU A 243 -24.89 -7.67 0.90
C LEU A 243 -24.58 -9.07 1.47
N GLY A 244 -23.87 -9.14 2.59
CA GLY A 244 -23.53 -10.39 3.26
C GLY A 244 -24.75 -11.13 3.82
N ARG A 245 -25.77 -10.41 4.30
CA ARG A 245 -27.02 -11.00 4.80
C ARG A 245 -27.81 -11.70 3.69
N HIS A 246 -27.79 -11.14 2.49
CA HIS A 246 -28.60 -11.65 1.39
C HIS A 246 -27.91 -12.73 0.56
N ASP A 247 -26.58 -12.88 0.72
CA ASP A 247 -25.68 -13.63 -0.17
C ASP A 247 -25.76 -13.05 -1.60
N PRO A 248 -24.66 -12.55 -2.20
CA PRO A 248 -24.71 -11.91 -3.51
C PRO A 248 -24.84 -12.93 -4.66
N ASP A 249 -25.93 -13.68 -4.63
CA ASP A 249 -26.31 -14.68 -5.61
C ASP A 249 -26.93 -14.06 -6.88
N ALA A 250 -27.29 -14.92 -7.83
CA ALA A 250 -27.88 -14.48 -9.10
C ALA A 250 -29.21 -13.72 -8.91
N LYS A 251 -29.98 -14.01 -7.85
CA LYS A 251 -31.27 -13.33 -7.60
C LYS A 251 -31.04 -11.92 -7.08
N LEU A 252 -30.05 -11.71 -6.21
CA LEU A 252 -29.70 -10.38 -5.75
C LEU A 252 -29.18 -9.53 -6.91
N VAL A 253 -28.29 -10.08 -7.75
CA VAL A 253 -27.77 -9.38 -8.93
C VAL A 253 -28.90 -9.04 -9.91
N ASP A 254 -29.81 -9.98 -10.21
CA ASP A 254 -31.00 -9.73 -11.05
C ASP A 254 -31.88 -8.62 -10.43
N TRP A 255 -32.06 -8.66 -9.11
CA TRP A 255 -32.87 -7.69 -8.39
C TRP A 255 -32.25 -6.29 -8.45
N LEU A 256 -30.93 -6.15 -8.31
CA LEU A 256 -30.22 -4.88 -8.43
C LEU A 256 -30.20 -4.38 -9.88
N ALA A 257 -30.02 -5.29 -10.85
CA ALA A 257 -30.02 -5.00 -12.28
C ALA A 257 -31.36 -4.39 -12.73
N ALA A 258 -32.47 -4.85 -12.16
CA ALA A 258 -33.81 -4.33 -12.48
C ALA A 258 -34.12 -2.95 -11.88
N ARG A 259 -33.18 -2.30 -11.17
CA ARG A 259 -33.40 -1.01 -10.47
C ARG A 259 -32.73 0.08 -11.29
N THR A 260 -33.33 0.37 -12.44
CA THR A 260 -32.72 1.18 -13.50
C THR A 260 -32.96 2.68 -13.36
N GLU A 261 -33.85 3.11 -12.46
CA GLU A 261 -34.10 4.52 -12.14
C GLU A 261 -32.78 5.22 -11.75
N PRO A 262 -32.37 6.32 -12.42
CA PRO A 262 -31.09 6.97 -12.16
C PRO A 262 -30.88 7.35 -10.69
N LEU A 263 -29.77 6.90 -10.10
CA LEU A 263 -29.39 7.21 -8.72
C LEU A 263 -28.03 7.91 -8.69
N THR A 264 -27.84 8.76 -7.67
CA THR A 264 -26.57 9.46 -7.45
C THR A 264 -25.83 8.87 -6.26
N PHE A 265 -24.53 9.14 -6.16
CA PHE A 265 -23.72 8.83 -4.98
C PHE A 265 -23.83 9.91 -3.87
N GLY A 266 -24.76 10.87 -4.00
CA GLY A 266 -25.09 11.83 -2.95
C GLY A 266 -26.01 11.22 -1.90
N ARG A 267 -26.20 11.93 -0.77
CA ARG A 267 -26.97 11.46 0.41
C ARG A 267 -28.29 10.76 0.05
N ASN A 268 -29.11 11.38 -0.81
CA ASN A 268 -30.42 10.85 -1.18
C ASN A 268 -30.33 9.54 -1.98
N GLY A 269 -29.44 9.50 -2.99
CA GLY A 269 -29.26 8.29 -3.79
C GLY A 269 -28.64 7.14 -2.99
N LYS A 270 -27.75 7.45 -2.05
CA LYS A 270 -27.20 6.46 -1.10
C LYS A 270 -28.25 5.87 -0.17
N SER A 271 -29.07 6.73 0.46
CA SER A 271 -30.19 6.27 1.30
C SER A 271 -31.13 5.38 0.50
N ARG A 272 -31.48 5.80 -0.72
CA ARG A 272 -32.34 5.02 -1.61
C ARG A 272 -31.75 3.66 -1.96
N ALA A 273 -30.45 3.58 -2.23
CA ALA A 273 -29.76 2.31 -2.51
C ALA A 273 -29.76 1.37 -1.30
N LEU A 274 -29.58 1.90 -0.08
CA LEU A 274 -29.70 1.12 1.16
C LEU A 274 -31.13 0.60 1.36
N ASP A 275 -32.15 1.45 1.16
CA ASP A 275 -33.55 1.07 1.31
C ASP A 275 -33.98 0.04 0.27
N LEU A 276 -33.48 0.19 -0.95
CA LEU A 276 -33.59 -0.80 -2.01
C LEU A 276 -33.03 -2.15 -1.51
N LEU A 277 -31.76 -2.20 -1.12
CA LEU A 277 -31.13 -3.45 -0.71
C LEU A 277 -31.82 -4.09 0.52
N ARG A 278 -32.27 -3.28 1.50
CA ARG A 278 -33.09 -3.76 2.64
C ARG A 278 -34.42 -4.37 2.22
N GLY A 279 -35.02 -3.85 1.15
CA GLY A 279 -36.27 -4.33 0.58
C GLY A 279 -36.14 -5.60 -0.26
N PHE A 280 -34.93 -6.14 -0.44
CA PHE A 280 -34.74 -7.38 -1.17
C PHE A 280 -35.41 -8.55 -0.44
N ASN A 281 -36.31 -9.21 -1.15
CA ASN A 281 -36.94 -10.45 -0.72
C ASN A 281 -36.72 -11.50 -1.83
N PRO A 282 -35.95 -12.56 -1.60
CA PRO A 282 -35.63 -13.55 -2.63
C PRO A 282 -36.88 -14.31 -3.12
N SER A 283 -37.99 -14.27 -2.38
CA SER A 283 -39.27 -14.89 -2.75
C SER A 283 -40.11 -14.03 -3.70
N SER A 284 -39.81 -12.73 -3.86
CA SER A 284 -40.55 -11.83 -4.76
C SER A 284 -39.93 -11.72 -6.15
N VAL A 285 -38.75 -12.31 -6.37
CA VAL A 285 -38.13 -12.43 -7.70
C VAL A 285 -38.78 -13.64 -8.40
N PRO A 286 -39.47 -13.46 -9.55
CA PRO A 286 -40.00 -14.58 -10.31
C PRO A 286 -38.90 -15.61 -10.56
N ALA A 287 -39.18 -16.89 -10.32
CA ALA A 287 -38.25 -17.95 -10.64
C ALA A 287 -37.81 -17.79 -12.10
N LEU A 288 -36.52 -17.49 -12.31
CA LEU A 288 -35.89 -17.49 -13.61
C LEU A 288 -36.32 -18.76 -14.35
N MET A 289 -36.74 -18.61 -15.61
CA MET A 289 -36.91 -19.77 -16.50
C MET A 289 -35.67 -20.67 -16.37
N PRO A 290 -35.85 -22.00 -16.29
CA PRO A 290 -34.72 -22.90 -16.18
C PRO A 290 -33.78 -22.66 -17.37
N PRO A 291 -32.45 -22.66 -17.16
CA PRO A 291 -31.50 -22.57 -18.25
C PRO A 291 -31.76 -23.72 -19.24
N PRO A 292 -31.52 -23.52 -20.55
CA PRO A 292 -31.65 -24.59 -21.52
C PRO A 292 -30.79 -25.78 -21.08
N THR A 293 -31.47 -26.92 -20.92
CA THR A 293 -30.98 -28.22 -20.48
C THR A 293 -29.67 -28.60 -21.17
N SER A 294 -28.55 -28.22 -20.56
CA SER A 294 -27.20 -28.71 -20.92
C SER A 294 -26.21 -28.65 -19.76
N ALA A 295 -26.67 -28.41 -18.53
CA ALA A 295 -25.88 -28.68 -17.35
C ALA A 295 -26.29 -30.05 -16.81
N ARG A 296 -25.43 -31.06 -16.99
CA ARG A 296 -25.49 -32.27 -16.15
C ARG A 296 -25.54 -31.81 -14.68
N PRO A 297 -26.38 -32.41 -13.83
CA PRO A 297 -26.36 -32.09 -12.42
C PRO A 297 -24.99 -32.48 -11.86
N LEU A 298 -24.18 -31.48 -11.49
CA LEU A 298 -23.03 -31.66 -10.62
C LEU A 298 -23.57 -32.17 -9.29
N ALA A 299 -23.55 -33.49 -9.12
CA ALA A 299 -23.57 -34.08 -7.79
C ALA A 299 -22.46 -33.37 -6.99
N GLN A 300 -22.74 -32.98 -5.75
CA GLN A 300 -21.79 -32.30 -4.85
C GLN A 300 -20.39 -32.92 -4.96
N GLU A 301 -19.52 -32.32 -5.78
CA GLU A 301 -18.17 -32.82 -5.98
C GLU A 301 -17.38 -32.58 -4.69
N SER A 302 -16.95 -33.66 -4.04
CA SER A 302 -16.14 -33.57 -2.84
C SER A 302 -14.68 -33.29 -3.24
N LEU A 303 -13.96 -32.54 -2.40
CA LEU A 303 -12.54 -32.25 -2.64
C LEU A 303 -11.70 -33.55 -2.68
N GLU A 304 -12.09 -34.57 -1.92
CA GLU A 304 -11.47 -35.91 -1.98
C GLU A 304 -11.64 -36.56 -3.36
N GLY A 305 -12.83 -36.42 -3.95
CA GLY A 305 -13.14 -36.91 -5.29
C GLY A 305 -12.27 -36.25 -6.36
N LEU A 306 -12.16 -34.91 -6.31
CA LEU A 306 -11.34 -34.15 -7.26
C LEU A 306 -9.84 -34.41 -7.11
N LEU A 307 -9.33 -34.58 -5.88
CA LEU A 307 -7.93 -34.97 -5.67
C LEU A 307 -7.63 -36.36 -6.25
N THR A 308 -8.60 -37.28 -6.15
CA THR A 308 -8.49 -38.63 -6.71
C THR A 308 -8.57 -38.60 -8.23
N GLU A 309 -9.52 -37.85 -8.79
CA GLU A 309 -9.68 -37.64 -10.24
C GLU A 309 -8.44 -36.98 -10.85
N CYS A 310 -7.84 -36.01 -10.14
CA CYS A 310 -6.59 -35.36 -10.53
C CYS A 310 -5.45 -36.38 -10.66
N ALA A 311 -5.31 -37.29 -9.69
CA ALA A 311 -4.34 -38.37 -9.75
C ALA A 311 -4.59 -39.31 -10.94
N ASP A 312 -5.85 -39.72 -11.15
CA ASP A 312 -6.24 -40.63 -12.22
C ASP A 312 -6.00 -40.03 -13.62
N VAL A 313 -6.19 -38.71 -13.79
CA VAL A 313 -5.91 -38.01 -15.05
C VAL A 313 -4.40 -37.87 -15.29
N LEU A 314 -3.62 -37.57 -14.24
CA LEU A 314 -2.16 -37.51 -14.33
C LEU A 314 -1.54 -38.87 -14.71
N GLU A 315 -2.05 -39.97 -14.15
CA GLU A 315 -1.60 -41.32 -14.50
C GLU A 315 -1.93 -41.71 -15.96
N ARG A 316 -3.00 -41.14 -16.53
CA ARG A 316 -3.41 -41.36 -17.93
C ARG A 316 -2.74 -40.42 -18.93
N GLY A 317 -2.04 -39.38 -18.48
CA GLY A 317 -1.36 -38.41 -19.34
C GLY A 317 -2.28 -37.40 -20.04
N GLY A 318 -3.49 -37.16 -19.52
CA GLY A 318 -4.50 -36.28 -20.14
C GLY A 318 -4.28 -34.79 -19.86
N THR A 319 -3.50 -34.09 -20.70
CA THR A 319 -3.13 -32.68 -20.47
C THR A 319 -4.29 -31.67 -20.57
N ALA A 320 -5.33 -31.98 -21.36
CA ALA A 320 -6.51 -31.13 -21.46
C ALA A 320 -7.48 -31.37 -20.28
N GLU A 321 -7.62 -32.62 -19.87
CA GLU A 321 -8.47 -33.04 -18.75
C GLU A 321 -7.90 -32.56 -17.41
N ILE A 322 -6.57 -32.55 -17.25
CA ILE A 322 -5.95 -32.11 -15.99
C ILE A 322 -6.20 -30.62 -15.74
N ARG A 323 -6.24 -29.79 -16.78
CA ARG A 323 -6.55 -28.36 -16.66
C ARG A 323 -7.97 -28.14 -16.12
N ASP A 324 -8.93 -28.92 -16.60
CA ASP A 324 -10.33 -28.85 -16.14
C ASP A 324 -10.46 -29.30 -14.68
N VAL A 325 -9.86 -30.44 -14.32
CA VAL A 325 -9.85 -30.93 -12.94
C VAL A 325 -9.16 -29.95 -11.99
N LEU A 326 -8.03 -29.35 -12.41
CA LEU A 326 -7.33 -28.34 -11.61
C LEU A 326 -8.14 -27.07 -11.45
N GLY A 327 -8.87 -26.60 -12.47
CA GLY A 327 -9.77 -25.46 -12.35
C GLY A 327 -10.92 -25.71 -11.36
N ARG A 328 -11.50 -26.92 -11.37
CA ARG A 328 -12.53 -27.33 -10.40
C ARG A 328 -11.96 -27.45 -8.99
N LEU A 329 -10.77 -28.05 -8.85
CA LEU A 329 -10.08 -28.20 -7.57
C LEU A 329 -9.73 -26.83 -6.97
N ASP A 330 -9.19 -25.92 -7.78
CA ASP A 330 -8.85 -24.55 -7.38
C ASP A 330 -10.08 -23.76 -6.93
N ALA A 331 -11.20 -23.85 -7.66
CA ALA A 331 -12.45 -23.20 -7.27
C ALA A 331 -12.96 -23.66 -5.90
N ILE A 332 -12.87 -24.96 -5.58
CA ILE A 332 -13.27 -25.48 -4.27
C ILE A 332 -12.26 -25.10 -3.16
N VAL A 333 -10.96 -25.21 -3.42
CA VAL A 333 -9.91 -24.86 -2.45
C VAL A 333 -9.93 -23.38 -2.12
N THR A 334 -10.15 -22.52 -3.12
CA THR A 334 -10.23 -21.06 -2.94
C THR A 334 -11.51 -20.62 -2.23
N SER A 335 -12.64 -21.26 -2.50
CA SER A 335 -13.93 -20.95 -1.84
C SER A 335 -14.04 -21.51 -0.40
N ARG A 336 -13.45 -22.69 -0.14
CA ARG A 336 -13.56 -23.38 1.16
C ARG A 336 -12.28 -23.40 1.98
N GLY A 337 -11.17 -22.85 1.51
CA GLY A 337 -9.84 -23.05 2.11
C GLY A 337 -9.70 -22.71 3.60
N GLN A 338 -10.46 -21.71 4.08
CA GLN A 338 -10.52 -21.34 5.50
C GLN A 338 -11.54 -22.15 6.33
N LEU A 339 -12.43 -22.88 5.66
CA LEU A 339 -13.50 -23.70 6.24
C LEU A 339 -13.17 -25.21 6.24
N ILE A 340 -12.00 -25.60 5.72
CA ILE A 340 -11.52 -27.00 5.76
C ILE A 340 -11.04 -27.32 7.17
N SER A 341 -11.69 -28.28 7.82
CA SER A 341 -11.29 -28.78 9.14
C SER A 341 -9.94 -29.51 9.11
N ASP A 342 -9.27 -29.62 10.25
CA ASP A 342 -8.01 -30.36 10.37
C ASP A 342 -8.17 -31.85 10.00
N ASP A 343 -9.32 -32.45 10.30
CA ASP A 343 -9.65 -33.83 9.95
C ASP A 343 -9.82 -34.03 8.43
N GLU A 344 -10.48 -33.08 7.75
CA GLU A 344 -10.55 -33.06 6.28
C GLU A 344 -9.15 -32.89 5.68
N ARG A 345 -8.34 -31.99 6.24
CA ARG A 345 -6.98 -31.72 5.78
C ARG A 345 -6.07 -32.95 5.93
N ALA A 346 -6.19 -33.69 7.02
CA ALA A 346 -5.45 -34.94 7.21
C ALA A 346 -5.82 -36.00 6.14
N ARG A 347 -7.09 -36.06 5.73
CA ARG A 347 -7.54 -36.95 4.63
C ARG A 347 -6.98 -36.51 3.29
N TYR A 348 -6.99 -35.21 2.97
CA TYR A 348 -6.39 -34.68 1.74
C TYR A 348 -4.89 -34.94 1.69
N GLN A 349 -4.16 -34.67 2.79
CA GLN A 349 -2.72 -34.95 2.89
C GLN A 349 -2.40 -36.42 2.64
N LYS A 350 -3.27 -37.34 3.10
CA LYS A 350 -3.13 -38.76 2.82
C LYS A 350 -3.27 -39.06 1.31
N ILE A 351 -4.30 -38.54 0.64
CA ILE A 351 -4.49 -38.73 -0.82
C ILE A 351 -3.30 -38.16 -1.60
N ILE A 352 -2.84 -36.96 -1.25
CA ILE A 352 -1.71 -36.26 -1.88
C ILE A 352 -0.42 -37.09 -1.77
N ARG A 353 -0.18 -37.66 -0.59
CA ARG A 353 0.98 -38.50 -0.31
C ARG A 353 0.90 -39.83 -1.06
N ASP A 354 -0.23 -40.53 -0.93
CA ASP A 354 -0.41 -41.87 -1.49
C ASP A 354 -0.41 -41.85 -3.03
N ARG A 355 -0.99 -40.82 -3.65
CA ARG A 355 -1.04 -40.62 -5.11
C ARG A 355 0.14 -39.79 -5.66
N ARG A 356 1.10 -39.40 -4.81
CA ARG A 356 2.32 -38.68 -5.19
C ARG A 356 2.05 -37.44 -6.05
N LEU A 357 1.06 -36.63 -5.67
CA LEU A 357 0.60 -35.47 -6.46
C LEU A 357 1.60 -34.30 -6.49
N LEU A 358 2.53 -34.25 -5.52
CA LEU A 358 3.55 -33.20 -5.43
C LEU A 358 4.90 -33.58 -6.06
N LEU A 359 5.05 -34.79 -6.61
CA LEU A 359 6.28 -35.15 -7.32
C LEU A 359 6.26 -34.62 -8.76
N PRO A 360 7.42 -34.24 -9.33
CA PRO A 360 7.51 -33.79 -10.72
C PRO A 360 6.86 -34.78 -11.68
N LYS A 361 6.16 -34.26 -12.69
CA LYS A 361 5.42 -35.08 -13.67
C LYS A 361 6.01 -34.90 -15.06
N ASP A 362 6.64 -35.95 -15.57
CA ASP A 362 7.20 -35.95 -16.93
C ASP A 362 6.09 -35.71 -17.96
N GLY A 363 6.26 -34.68 -18.81
CA GLY A 363 5.34 -34.37 -19.90
C GLY A 363 4.19 -33.41 -19.56
N LEU A 364 4.13 -32.87 -18.33
CA LEU A 364 3.19 -31.80 -17.98
C LEU A 364 3.80 -30.43 -18.33
N PRO A 365 3.06 -29.51 -18.98
CA PRO A 365 3.51 -28.13 -19.18
C PRO A 365 3.83 -27.44 -17.85
N GLU A 366 4.90 -26.65 -17.79
CA GLU A 366 5.39 -25.95 -16.59
C GLU A 366 4.29 -25.12 -15.88
N GLU A 367 3.41 -24.48 -16.67
CA GLU A 367 2.25 -23.74 -16.17
C GLU A 367 1.26 -24.63 -15.39
N LEU A 368 0.99 -25.84 -15.89
CA LEU A 368 0.07 -26.79 -15.25
C LEU A 368 0.74 -27.49 -14.07
N GLU A 369 2.05 -27.72 -14.11
CA GLU A 369 2.81 -28.24 -12.98
C GLU A 369 2.83 -27.26 -11.80
N THR A 370 3.04 -25.97 -12.10
CA THR A 370 2.98 -24.90 -11.10
C THR A 370 1.59 -24.80 -10.47
N LEU A 371 0.54 -24.79 -11.30
CA LEU A 371 -0.84 -24.74 -10.83
C LEU A 371 -1.21 -25.98 -10.00
N LEU A 372 -0.81 -27.18 -10.44
CA LEU A 372 -0.99 -28.43 -9.69
C LEU A 372 -0.34 -28.33 -8.31
N HIS A 373 0.92 -27.91 -8.23
CA HIS A 373 1.63 -27.77 -6.95
C HIS A 373 0.95 -26.76 -6.03
N GLU A 374 0.54 -25.61 -6.55
CA GLU A 374 -0.09 -24.56 -5.77
C GLU A 374 -1.43 -25.02 -5.17
N VAL A 375 -2.33 -25.52 -6.03
CA VAL A 375 -3.68 -25.93 -5.63
C VAL A 375 -3.64 -27.13 -4.68
N VAL A 376 -2.81 -28.14 -4.97
CA VAL A 376 -2.65 -29.32 -4.12
C VAL A 376 -2.03 -28.96 -2.77
N ARG A 377 -1.06 -28.04 -2.74
CA ARG A 377 -0.48 -27.54 -1.49
C ARG A 377 -1.50 -26.77 -0.67
N MET A 378 -2.31 -25.92 -1.29
CA MET A 378 -3.38 -25.20 -0.61
C MET A 378 -4.44 -26.16 -0.04
N ALA A 379 -4.81 -27.21 -0.78
CA ALA A 379 -5.74 -28.24 -0.31
C ALA A 379 -5.19 -29.01 0.91
N GLY A 380 -3.91 -29.41 0.88
CA GLY A 380 -3.29 -30.21 1.92
C GLY A 380 -2.73 -29.42 3.11
N HIS A 381 -2.31 -28.17 2.91
CA HIS A 381 -1.54 -27.41 3.91
C HIS A 381 -2.10 -26.00 4.18
N GLY A 382 -3.09 -25.54 3.41
CA GLY A 382 -3.67 -24.20 3.52
C GLY A 382 -2.75 -23.09 2.99
N VAL A 383 -3.25 -21.86 3.06
CA VAL A 383 -2.46 -20.65 2.79
C VAL A 383 -1.41 -20.52 3.89
N ALA A 384 -0.14 -20.37 3.51
CA ALA A 384 1.02 -20.42 4.39
C ALA A 384 0.77 -19.64 5.71
N ALA A 385 0.66 -20.39 6.80
CA ALA A 385 0.57 -19.82 8.13
C ALA A 385 1.85 -19.05 8.47
N THR A 386 1.69 -17.85 9.00
CA THR A 386 2.67 -17.17 9.87
C THR A 386 3.25 -18.20 10.86
N PRO A 387 4.57 -18.22 11.14
CA PRO A 387 5.19 -19.28 11.93
C PRO A 387 4.75 -19.19 13.40
N ALA A 388 3.70 -19.92 13.74
CA ALA A 388 3.30 -20.21 15.10
C ALA A 388 3.42 -21.72 15.34
N GLN A 389 4.66 -22.15 15.61
CA GLN A 389 5.09 -23.08 16.67
C GLN A 389 6.42 -23.75 16.28
N PRO A 390 7.47 -23.65 17.12
CA PRO A 390 8.71 -24.38 16.91
C PRO A 390 8.56 -25.78 17.52
N GLY A 391 8.58 -26.81 16.66
CA GLY A 391 8.82 -28.18 17.10
C GLY A 391 7.94 -29.21 16.43
N GLN A 392 8.28 -29.59 15.20
CA GLN A 392 8.51 -30.99 14.84
C GLN A 392 9.07 -31.08 13.42
N THR A 393 10.17 -31.79 13.33
CA THR A 393 11.15 -31.82 12.25
C THR A 393 10.88 -32.98 11.31
N THR A 394 10.94 -32.71 10.01
CA THR A 394 11.54 -33.57 8.95
C THR A 394 11.90 -32.60 7.83
N ARG A 395 13.11 -32.04 7.68
CA ARG A 395 14.45 -32.64 7.50
C ARG A 395 14.47 -33.78 6.49
N GLU A 396 14.21 -33.46 5.22
CA GLU A 396 14.84 -34.13 4.08
C GLU A 396 14.85 -33.25 2.81
N VAL A 397 16.02 -32.63 2.61
CA VAL A 397 16.70 -32.22 1.36
C VAL A 397 15.93 -32.38 0.03
N VAL A 398 15.66 -31.25 -0.63
CA VAL A 398 16.09 -30.99 -2.02
C VAL A 398 16.51 -29.52 -2.11
N GLN A 399 17.67 -29.25 -2.73
CA GLN A 399 18.21 -27.91 -2.99
C GLN A 399 17.16 -26.91 -3.50
N PRO A 400 17.22 -25.62 -3.10
CA PRO A 400 16.50 -24.59 -3.82
C PRO A 400 17.14 -24.47 -5.21
N ALA A 401 16.47 -25.02 -6.21
CA ALA A 401 16.75 -24.71 -7.60
C ALA A 401 16.68 -23.18 -7.76
N ARG A 402 17.66 -22.65 -8.47
CA ARG A 402 17.84 -21.24 -8.84
C ARG A 402 16.65 -20.73 -9.66
N VAL A 403 15.49 -20.53 -9.04
CA VAL A 403 14.34 -19.86 -9.65
C VAL A 403 14.54 -18.34 -9.48
N SER A 404 15.13 -17.78 -10.53
CA SER A 404 15.14 -16.38 -10.98
C SER A 404 15.07 -15.26 -9.94
N ALA A 405 16.27 -14.82 -9.52
CA ALA A 405 16.56 -13.57 -8.81
C ALA A 405 16.20 -12.27 -9.58
N THR A 406 15.57 -12.38 -10.76
CA THR A 406 15.10 -11.26 -11.59
C THR A 406 13.68 -10.79 -11.26
N ALA A 407 12.90 -11.55 -10.48
CA ALA A 407 11.52 -11.17 -10.13
C ALA A 407 11.42 -10.10 -9.02
N ILE A 408 12.45 -9.96 -8.18
CA ILE A 408 12.44 -9.05 -7.02
C ILE A 408 12.94 -7.63 -7.37
N VAL A 409 13.61 -7.47 -8.51
CA VAL A 409 14.07 -6.15 -9.03
C VAL A 409 12.92 -5.33 -9.62
N ARG A 410 11.78 -5.94 -9.96
CA ARG A 410 10.64 -5.27 -10.64
C ARG A 410 9.50 -4.83 -9.72
N HIS A 411 9.50 -5.22 -8.45
CA HIS A 411 8.43 -4.91 -7.50
C HIS A 411 9.02 -4.51 -6.14
N PRO A 412 9.31 -3.23 -5.89
CA PRO A 412 9.64 -2.79 -4.53
C PRO A 412 8.40 -2.99 -3.66
N PRO A 413 8.52 -3.58 -2.45
CA PRO A 413 7.38 -3.81 -1.56
C PRO A 413 6.72 -2.47 -1.15
N PRO A 414 5.39 -2.47 -0.90
CA PRO A 414 4.58 -1.26 -0.65
C PRO A 414 4.95 -0.50 0.64
N ASP A 415 5.81 -1.08 1.47
CA ASP A 415 6.37 -0.42 2.64
C ASP A 415 7.80 0.06 2.33
N PRO A 416 8.08 1.38 2.36
CA PRO A 416 9.41 1.94 2.16
C PRO A 416 10.46 1.33 3.09
N VAL A 417 10.06 0.96 4.31
CA VAL A 417 10.92 0.26 5.27
C VAL A 417 11.24 -1.17 4.82
N ALA A 418 10.26 -1.90 4.28
CA ALA A 418 10.50 -3.21 3.69
C ALA A 418 11.38 -3.12 2.44
N SER A 419 11.18 -2.10 1.61
CA SER A 419 11.99 -1.84 0.40
C SER A 419 13.44 -1.55 0.77
N MET A 420 13.66 -0.68 1.75
CA MET A 420 14.98 -0.37 2.30
C MET A 420 15.68 -1.60 2.89
N LYS A 421 14.96 -2.43 3.66
CA LYS A 421 15.50 -3.69 4.20
C LYS A 421 15.84 -4.70 3.12
N ALA A 422 14.99 -4.82 2.10
CA ALA A 422 15.24 -5.71 0.97
C ALA A 422 16.43 -5.23 0.13
N ALA A 423 16.59 -3.92 -0.07
CA ALA A 423 17.72 -3.33 -0.77
C ALA A 423 19.03 -3.53 0.03
N TYR A 424 18.99 -3.35 1.36
CA TYR A 424 20.13 -3.61 2.24
C TYR A 424 20.63 -5.06 2.13
N GLN A 425 19.71 -6.03 2.00
CA GLN A 425 20.06 -7.45 1.82
C GLN A 425 20.67 -7.75 0.44
N ARG A 426 20.39 -6.92 -0.57
CA ARG A 426 20.85 -7.08 -1.95
C ARG A 426 22.19 -6.38 -2.22
N GLY A 427 22.56 -5.41 -1.40
CA GLY A 427 23.89 -4.81 -1.38
C GLY A 427 23.87 -3.28 -1.41
N ARG A 428 25.07 -2.69 -1.32
CA ARG A 428 25.24 -1.24 -1.15
C ARG A 428 24.70 -0.42 -2.32
N GLU A 429 24.94 -0.84 -3.56
CA GLU A 429 24.50 -0.09 -4.75
C GLU A 429 22.98 0.00 -4.87
N GLU A 430 22.27 -1.10 -4.59
CA GLU A 430 20.79 -1.10 -4.61
C GLU A 430 20.20 -0.31 -3.44
N LEU A 431 20.85 -0.36 -2.27
CA LEU A 431 20.47 0.45 -1.12
C LEU A 431 20.61 1.94 -1.45
N GLU A 432 21.74 2.37 -2.02
CA GLU A 432 21.96 3.75 -2.43
C GLU A 432 20.94 4.21 -3.48
N ALA A 433 20.61 3.36 -4.45
CA ALA A 433 19.58 3.66 -5.46
C ALA A 433 18.18 3.84 -4.84
N THR A 434 17.86 3.05 -3.80
CA THR A 434 16.59 3.11 -3.07
C THR A 434 16.49 4.35 -2.18
N LEU A 435 17.61 4.75 -1.56
CA LEU A 435 17.65 5.88 -0.63
C LEU A 435 17.74 7.24 -1.34
N ARG A 436 18.43 7.32 -2.48
CA ARG A 436 18.65 8.57 -3.23
C ARG A 436 17.41 9.43 -3.49
N PRO A 437 16.23 8.89 -3.89
CA PRO A 437 15.06 9.71 -4.16
C PRO A 437 14.32 10.19 -2.90
N LEU A 438 14.62 9.64 -1.72
CA LEU A 438 13.92 9.95 -0.48
C LEU A 438 14.42 11.24 0.14
N GLN A 439 13.48 12.05 0.63
CA GLN A 439 13.79 13.28 1.36
C GLN A 439 14.32 12.97 2.76
N THR A 440 15.14 13.87 3.30
CA THR A 440 15.78 13.70 4.60
C THR A 440 14.76 13.57 5.73
N ARG A 441 13.66 14.33 5.66
CA ARG A 441 12.53 14.18 6.58
C ARG A 441 11.87 12.81 6.53
N GLU A 442 11.71 12.22 5.35
CA GLU A 442 11.12 10.89 5.18
C GLU A 442 12.02 9.79 5.76
N LEU A 443 13.34 9.92 5.62
CA LEU A 443 14.33 9.03 6.24
C LEU A 443 14.22 9.04 7.77
N VAL A 444 14.19 10.22 8.37
CA VAL A 444 14.04 10.37 9.83
C VAL A 444 12.67 9.84 10.30
N ALA A 445 11.59 10.14 9.56
CA ALA A 445 10.25 9.63 9.85
C ALA A 445 10.18 8.09 9.82
N MET A 446 10.88 7.45 8.88
CA MET A 446 10.98 5.99 8.81
C MET A 446 11.73 5.41 10.02
N ALA A 447 12.82 6.03 10.45
CA ALA A 447 13.53 5.62 11.67
C ALA A 447 12.68 5.84 12.93
N ALA A 448 11.80 6.85 12.94
CA ALA A 448 10.92 7.17 14.06
C ALA A 448 9.71 6.21 14.23
N ARG A 449 9.44 5.33 13.26
CA ARG A 449 8.27 4.43 13.28
C ARG A 449 8.28 3.47 14.47
N ARG A 450 7.08 3.16 14.98
CA ARG A 450 6.85 2.16 16.03
C ARG A 450 6.17 0.90 15.46
N PRO A 451 6.59 -0.31 15.86
CA PRO A 451 7.70 -0.60 16.78
C PRO A 451 9.07 -0.26 16.16
N PRO A 452 10.04 0.19 16.98
CA PRO A 452 11.34 0.61 16.47
C PRO A 452 12.12 -0.57 15.91
N ASP A 453 12.80 -0.34 14.78
CA ASP A 453 13.59 -1.38 14.12
C ASP A 453 15.07 -0.99 14.05
N MET A 454 15.91 -1.79 14.70
CA MET A 454 17.35 -1.57 14.78
C MET A 454 18.03 -1.39 13.42
N ARG A 455 17.63 -2.18 12.41
CA ARG A 455 18.26 -2.15 11.09
C ARG A 455 17.87 -0.89 10.33
N VAL A 456 16.63 -0.44 10.49
CA VAL A 456 16.13 0.81 9.88
C VAL A 456 16.88 2.01 10.44
N VAL A 457 17.02 2.07 11.77
CA VAL A 457 17.75 3.16 12.43
C VAL A 457 19.22 3.19 12.01
N GLN A 458 19.87 2.03 11.86
CA GLN A 458 21.24 1.95 11.37
C GLN A 458 21.38 2.43 9.92
N ILE A 459 20.50 1.98 9.02
CA ILE A 459 20.52 2.39 7.61
C ILE A 459 20.31 3.90 7.49
N VAL A 460 19.31 4.45 8.21
CA VAL A 460 19.03 5.88 8.21
C VAL A 460 20.19 6.67 8.78
N ARG A 461 20.78 6.23 9.91
CA ARG A 461 21.98 6.87 10.47
C ARG A 461 23.11 6.92 9.45
N ASP A 462 23.43 5.79 8.82
CA ASP A 462 24.55 5.71 7.88
C ASP A 462 24.31 6.58 6.65
N GLU A 463 23.07 6.67 6.18
CA GLU A 463 22.67 7.54 5.08
C GLU A 463 22.70 9.02 5.45
N LEU A 464 22.24 9.41 6.64
CA LEU A 464 22.32 10.80 7.11
C LEU A 464 23.78 11.24 7.29
N VAL A 465 24.63 10.37 7.85
CA VAL A 465 26.09 10.61 7.95
C VAL A 465 26.75 10.72 6.58
N ARG A 466 26.20 10.07 5.54
CA ARG A 466 26.68 10.19 4.17
C ARG A 466 26.20 11.48 3.48
N ARG A 467 25.01 11.96 3.82
CA ARG A 467 24.41 13.18 3.25
C ARG A 467 24.93 14.46 3.90
N GLY A 468 25.24 14.39 5.19
CA GLY A 468 25.83 15.48 5.95
C GLY A 468 27.30 15.24 6.29
N GLY A 469 27.83 16.10 7.15
CA GLY A 469 29.23 16.06 7.60
C GLY A 469 29.98 17.38 7.41
N GLY A 470 29.49 18.26 6.54
CA GLY A 470 29.89 19.66 6.43
C GLY A 470 28.79 20.64 6.88
N ARG A 471 29.17 21.87 7.24
CA ARG A 471 28.23 22.93 7.68
C ARG A 471 27.30 23.46 6.59
N ASP A 472 27.63 23.21 5.33
CA ASP A 472 26.86 23.63 4.15
C ASP A 472 26.18 22.43 3.45
N GLU A 473 26.23 21.25 4.06
CA GLU A 473 25.61 20.04 3.54
C GLU A 473 24.21 19.85 4.16
N ASP A 474 23.27 19.37 3.34
CA ASP A 474 21.83 19.19 3.59
C ASP A 474 21.27 19.81 4.90
N PRO A 475 20.82 21.07 4.88
CA PRO A 475 20.33 21.77 6.07
C PRO A 475 19.05 21.13 6.65
N GLU A 476 18.37 20.25 5.91
CA GLU A 476 17.14 19.58 6.36
C GLU A 476 17.42 18.54 7.44
N ILE A 477 18.65 18.06 7.61
CA ILE A 477 18.99 17.02 8.59
C ILE A 477 18.73 17.52 10.02
N ALA A 478 19.18 18.73 10.35
CA ALA A 478 19.02 19.30 11.68
C ALA A 478 17.54 19.59 12.01
N GLU A 479 16.78 20.09 11.04
CA GLU A 479 15.35 20.34 11.19
C GLU A 479 14.57 19.03 11.38
N ALA A 480 14.81 18.03 10.54
CA ALA A 480 14.14 16.74 10.61
C ALA A 480 14.45 16.01 11.92
N LEU A 481 15.71 15.97 12.37
CA LEU A 481 16.06 15.34 13.65
C LEU A 481 15.37 16.05 14.82
N ARG A 482 15.31 17.38 14.80
CA ARG A 482 14.63 18.15 15.85
C ARG A 482 13.14 17.84 15.92
N GLU A 483 12.47 17.75 14.77
CA GLU A 483 11.04 17.39 14.69
C GLU A 483 10.75 16.05 15.37
N TYR A 484 11.64 15.07 15.18
CA TYR A 484 11.51 13.73 15.74
C TYR A 484 12.32 13.52 17.03
N GLY A 485 12.64 14.60 17.77
CA GLY A 485 13.28 14.51 19.09
C GLY A 485 14.65 13.83 19.09
N TYR A 486 15.42 14.02 18.02
CA TYR A 486 16.71 13.40 17.73
C TYR A 486 16.68 11.86 17.80
N LEU A 487 15.49 11.26 17.61
CA LEU A 487 15.24 9.83 17.73
C LEU A 487 15.60 9.25 19.12
N THR A 488 15.68 10.08 20.15
CA THR A 488 16.13 9.68 21.50
C THR A 488 15.28 8.56 22.10
N ASP A 489 13.95 8.65 22.01
CA ASP A 489 13.04 7.61 22.48
C ASP A 489 13.21 6.28 21.74
N VAL A 490 13.42 6.33 20.43
CA VAL A 490 13.60 5.15 19.57
C VAL A 490 14.93 4.47 19.88
N ILE A 491 16.00 5.26 19.97
CA ILE A 491 17.34 4.77 20.29
C ILE A 491 17.39 4.20 21.71
N GLY A 492 16.71 4.84 22.66
CA GLY A 492 16.55 4.34 24.03
C GLY A 492 15.82 3.00 24.08
N ALA A 493 14.71 2.86 23.34
CA ALA A 493 13.95 1.62 23.26
C ALA A 493 14.74 0.47 22.61
N LEU A 494 15.61 0.77 21.65
CA LEU A 494 16.47 -0.21 20.97
C LEU A 494 17.70 -0.63 21.80
N HIS A 495 18.15 0.22 22.72
CA HIS A 495 19.34 0.00 23.55
C HIS A 495 19.10 0.25 25.05
N PRO A 496 18.15 -0.43 25.71
CA PRO A 496 17.71 -0.10 27.08
C PRO A 496 18.78 -0.24 28.17
N ALA A 497 19.90 -0.93 27.90
CA ALA A 497 21.02 -1.12 28.84
C ALA A 497 22.38 -0.65 28.26
N GLY A 498 22.35 0.08 27.14
CA GLY A 498 23.54 0.32 26.29
C GLY A 498 23.87 1.79 26.09
N ASP A 499 24.14 2.54 27.17
CA ASP A 499 24.43 3.99 27.12
C ASP A 499 25.52 4.34 26.10
N ARG A 500 26.54 3.49 25.96
CA ARG A 500 27.60 3.69 24.97
C ARG A 500 27.11 3.55 23.52
N ALA A 501 26.24 2.58 23.25
CA ALA A 501 25.69 2.39 21.91
C ALA A 501 24.72 3.53 21.55
N GLN A 502 23.91 3.96 22.51
CA GLN A 502 23.06 5.16 22.35
C GLN A 502 23.92 6.40 22.09
N PHE A 503 25.00 6.58 22.85
CA PHE A 503 25.92 7.70 22.72
C PHE A 503 26.57 7.76 21.34
N ASP A 504 27.09 6.64 20.85
CA ASP A 504 27.75 6.59 19.55
C ASP A 504 26.76 6.92 18.42
N VAL A 505 25.54 6.36 18.45
CA VAL A 505 24.50 6.66 17.45
C VAL A 505 24.09 8.14 17.48
N LEU A 506 23.82 8.69 18.67
CA LEU A 506 23.39 10.10 18.82
C LEU A 506 24.50 11.07 18.43
N ARG A 507 25.76 10.77 18.78
CA ARG A 507 26.92 11.58 18.34
C ARG A 507 27.05 11.59 16.82
N ASP A 508 26.87 10.45 16.17
CA ASP A 508 27.00 10.36 14.72
C ASP A 508 25.86 11.12 14.01
N LEU A 509 24.64 11.09 14.54
CA LEU A 509 23.52 11.90 14.04
C LEU A 509 23.74 13.40 14.23
N LEU A 510 24.25 13.84 15.39
CA LEU A 510 24.58 15.25 15.61
C LEU A 510 25.72 15.72 14.69
N ARG A 511 26.70 14.85 14.42
CA ARG A 511 27.76 15.14 13.44
C ARG A 511 27.23 15.29 12.02
N ALA A 512 26.28 14.45 11.64
CA ALA A 512 25.62 14.56 10.35
C ALA A 512 24.86 15.90 10.22
N ALA A 513 24.20 16.34 11.30
CA ALA A 513 23.35 17.52 11.29
C ALA A 513 24.10 18.86 11.39
N TYR A 514 25.17 18.92 12.18
CA TYR A 514 25.85 20.18 12.52
C TYR A 514 27.35 20.19 12.17
N GLY A 515 27.88 19.07 11.68
CA GLY A 515 29.29 18.88 11.38
C GLY A 515 30.11 18.40 12.58
N PRO A 516 31.46 18.43 12.49
CA PRO A 516 32.34 17.81 13.48
C PRO A 516 32.32 18.49 14.86
N GLU A 517 31.95 19.76 14.92
CA GLU A 517 31.91 20.58 16.13
C GLU A 517 30.64 21.44 16.21
N LEU A 518 29.98 21.41 17.37
CA LEU A 518 28.80 22.24 17.63
C LEU A 518 29.19 23.67 17.97
N HIS A 519 28.51 24.64 17.37
CA HIS A 519 28.60 26.03 17.77
C HIS A 519 27.72 26.36 18.98
N PRO A 520 27.96 27.50 19.67
CA PRO A 520 27.22 27.85 20.89
C PRO A 520 25.70 27.83 20.75
N LYS A 521 25.17 28.29 19.62
CA LYS A 521 23.72 28.29 19.34
C LYS A 521 23.16 26.88 19.11
N GLU A 522 23.89 26.05 18.36
CA GLU A 522 23.50 24.67 18.05
C GLU A 522 23.58 23.79 19.30
N PHE A 523 24.62 24.00 20.12
CA PHE A 523 24.76 23.36 21.41
C PHE A 523 23.60 23.71 22.33
N GLU A 524 23.28 25.00 22.49
CA GLU A 524 22.15 25.44 23.30
C GLU A 524 20.84 24.84 22.80
N GLU A 525 20.63 24.81 21.49
CA GLU A 525 19.45 24.19 20.87
C GLU A 525 19.32 22.70 21.21
N VAL A 526 20.37 21.89 20.95
CA VAL A 526 20.35 20.45 21.20
C VAL A 526 20.23 20.14 22.69
N PHE A 527 20.98 20.89 23.52
CA PHE A 527 21.00 20.70 24.97
C PHE A 527 19.64 21.02 25.59
N LEU A 528 19.00 22.13 25.19
CA LEU A 528 17.67 22.50 25.67
C LEU A 528 16.57 21.57 25.13
N SER A 529 16.69 21.13 23.87
CA SER A 529 15.74 20.18 23.25
C SER A 529 15.72 18.83 23.98
N SER A 530 16.82 18.45 24.65
CA SER A 530 16.85 17.23 25.45
C SER A 530 15.93 17.31 26.67
N GLY A 531 15.60 18.51 27.18
CA GLY A 531 14.67 18.72 28.30
C GLY A 531 14.95 17.88 29.56
N GLY A 532 16.19 17.42 29.75
CA GLY A 532 16.56 16.45 30.79
C GLY A 532 16.10 15.00 30.56
N ARG A 533 15.43 14.70 29.45
CA ARG A 533 14.87 13.37 29.12
C ARG A 533 15.89 12.38 28.56
N SER A 534 17.00 12.86 28.02
CA SER A 534 18.10 11.99 27.53
C SER A 534 19.46 12.55 27.93
N GLY A 535 20.01 12.06 29.04
CA GLY A 535 21.38 12.39 29.47
C GLY A 535 22.44 11.98 28.44
N VAL A 536 22.12 10.99 27.60
CA VAL A 536 23.02 10.50 26.54
C VAL A 536 23.11 11.49 25.36
N LEU A 537 22.00 12.11 24.97
CA LEU A 537 22.00 13.18 23.96
C LEU A 537 22.81 14.40 24.44
N ALA A 538 22.62 14.80 25.69
CA ALA A 538 23.37 15.89 26.30
C ALA A 538 24.88 15.58 26.34
N ALA A 539 25.26 14.35 26.71
CA ALA A 539 26.65 13.91 26.69
C ALA A 539 27.26 13.92 25.28
N ALA A 540 26.50 13.50 24.26
CA ALA A 540 26.93 13.56 22.86
C ALA A 540 27.16 15.01 22.39
N ALA A 541 26.23 15.92 22.72
CA ALA A 541 26.35 17.35 22.40
C ALA A 541 27.57 17.99 23.07
N VAL A 542 27.78 17.73 24.35
CA VAL A 542 28.97 18.19 25.09
C VAL A 542 30.26 17.70 24.44
N THR A 543 30.29 16.44 24.02
CA THR A 543 31.48 15.85 23.39
C THR A 543 31.80 16.52 22.05
N LEU A 544 30.77 16.88 21.28
CA LEU A 544 30.94 17.57 20.00
C LEU A 544 31.23 19.07 20.14
N PHE A 545 30.80 19.71 21.22
CA PHE A 545 31.16 21.10 21.49
C PHE A 545 32.64 21.26 21.87
N GLY A 546 33.22 20.26 22.54
CA GLY A 546 34.64 20.23 22.87
C GLY A 546 35.03 21.21 23.98
N VAL A 547 36.14 21.94 23.79
CA VAL A 547 36.72 22.81 24.81
C VAL A 547 35.79 24.00 25.06
N GLY A 548 35.39 24.20 26.32
CA GLY A 548 34.41 25.23 26.72
C GLY A 548 32.99 24.72 26.93
N ALA A 549 32.73 23.42 26.76
CA ALA A 549 31.42 22.83 26.99
C ALA A 549 30.89 23.06 28.42
N GLY A 550 31.77 23.11 29.43
CA GLY A 550 31.36 23.40 30.81
C GLY A 550 30.71 24.78 30.96
N GLU A 551 31.33 25.81 30.38
CA GLU A 551 30.80 27.18 30.41
C GLU A 551 29.53 27.31 29.55
N ALA A 552 29.47 26.60 28.41
CA ALA A 552 28.28 26.55 27.58
C ALA A 552 27.09 25.89 28.30
N VAL A 553 27.30 24.74 28.97
CA VAL A 553 26.29 24.07 29.81
C VAL A 553 25.79 25.01 30.88
N LYS A 554 26.70 25.65 31.63
CA LYS A 554 26.35 26.60 32.69
C LYS A 554 25.50 27.75 32.16
N LYS A 555 25.91 28.35 31.04
CA LYS A 555 25.14 29.42 30.39
C LYS A 555 23.76 28.94 29.93
N SER A 556 23.65 27.76 29.34
CA SER A 556 22.36 27.19 28.92
C SER A 556 21.44 26.87 30.11
N VAL A 557 21.99 26.37 31.23
CA VAL A 557 21.22 26.13 32.47
C VAL A 557 20.74 27.44 33.07
N ILE A 558 21.58 28.47 33.12
CA ILE A 558 21.20 29.81 33.60
C ILE A 558 20.10 30.40 32.72
N ASN A 559 20.23 30.29 31.39
CA ASN A 559 19.21 30.75 30.44
C ASN A 559 17.88 30.00 30.62
N LEU A 560 17.92 28.68 30.84
CA LEU A 560 16.73 27.87 31.10
C LEU A 560 16.03 28.30 32.40
N VAL A 561 16.79 28.50 33.48
CA VAL A 561 16.27 28.94 34.78
C VAL A 561 15.66 30.35 34.67
N ARG A 562 16.33 31.28 33.98
CA ARG A 562 15.77 32.63 33.70
C ARG A 562 14.48 32.58 32.87
N GLY A 563 14.40 31.65 31.91
CA GLY A 563 13.23 31.49 31.04
C GLY A 563 12.04 30.75 31.68
N SER A 564 12.25 30.12 32.85
CA SER A 564 11.23 29.29 33.50
C SER A 564 10.17 30.05 34.31
N GLY A 565 10.32 31.38 34.43
CA GLY A 565 9.39 32.22 35.21
C GLY A 565 9.53 32.09 36.72
N LEU A 566 10.64 31.51 37.21
CA LEU A 566 10.95 31.43 38.63
C LEU A 566 11.24 32.81 39.24
N ASP A 567 11.05 32.91 40.56
CA ASP A 567 11.34 34.12 41.32
C ASP A 567 12.81 34.56 41.17
N HIS A 568 13.03 35.86 41.07
CA HIS A 568 14.35 36.44 40.82
C HIS A 568 15.39 36.04 41.86
N GLU A 569 15.00 35.89 43.13
CA GLU A 569 15.89 35.50 44.23
C GLU A 569 16.35 34.03 44.09
N ILE A 570 15.49 33.17 43.54
CA ILE A 570 15.81 31.76 43.25
C ILE A 570 16.76 31.67 42.06
N VAL A 571 16.53 32.46 41.01
CA VAL A 571 17.41 32.55 39.84
C VAL A 571 18.81 33.02 40.24
N GLU A 572 18.91 34.10 41.03
CA GLU A 572 20.20 34.59 41.54
C GLU A 572 20.94 33.55 42.40
N ARG A 573 20.20 32.79 43.21
CA ARG A 573 20.78 31.75 44.07
C ARG A 573 21.35 30.58 43.25
N VAL A 574 20.65 30.14 42.20
CA VAL A 574 21.14 29.08 41.30
C VAL A 574 22.36 29.55 40.51
N GLU A 575 22.34 30.81 40.03
CA GLU A 575 23.49 31.41 39.35
C GLU A 575 24.73 31.46 40.25
N ARG A 576 24.56 31.90 41.49
CA ARG A 576 25.66 31.97 42.47
C ARG A 576 26.27 30.60 42.76
N LEU A 577 25.44 29.57 42.95
CA LEU A 577 25.90 28.20 43.20
C LEU A 577 26.66 27.61 42.00
N LEU A 578 26.22 27.90 40.78
CA LEU A 578 26.92 27.47 39.56
C LEU A 578 28.28 28.19 39.40
N LEU A 579 28.38 29.47 39.79
CA LEU A 579 29.61 30.26 39.76
C LEU A 579 30.62 29.86 40.86
N GLU A 580 30.16 29.54 42.07
CA GLU A 580 31.01 29.15 43.21
C GLU A 580 31.66 27.76 43.04
N SER A 581 31.05 26.88 42.22
CA SER A 581 31.56 25.54 41.95
C SER A 581 32.94 25.49 41.25
N GLU A 582 33.39 26.60 40.65
CA GLU A 582 34.71 26.74 40.01
C GLU A 582 35.82 27.06 41.02
N SER A 583 35.49 27.71 42.14
CA SER A 583 36.48 28.22 43.10
C SER A 583 37.09 27.11 43.98
N GLY A 584 36.34 26.03 44.24
CA GLY A 584 36.80 24.91 45.09
C GLY A 584 37.74 23.93 44.40
N VAL A 585 37.86 23.99 43.07
CA VAL A 585 38.50 22.95 42.24
C VAL A 585 39.97 23.28 41.96
N SER A 586 40.29 24.56 41.87
CA SER A 586 41.67 25.06 41.72
C SER A 586 42.59 24.68 42.89
N HIS A 587 42.05 24.19 44.01
CA HIS A 587 42.81 23.67 45.14
C HIS A 587 43.14 22.17 45.09
N LEU A 588 42.51 21.38 44.20
CA LEU A 588 42.71 19.93 44.11
C LEU A 588 43.68 19.49 43.00
N THR A 589 43.98 20.34 42.03
CA THR A 589 44.87 20.05 40.89
C THR A 589 46.33 20.45 41.12
N SER A 590 46.70 20.97 42.30
CA SER A 590 48.07 21.40 42.64
C SER A 590 48.88 20.38 43.46
N ALA A 591 48.40 19.15 43.67
CA ALA A 591 49.17 18.11 44.35
C ALA A 591 50.12 17.40 43.36
N GLU A 592 51.41 17.78 43.37
CA GLU A 592 52.49 17.13 42.63
C GLU A 592 52.63 15.63 42.98
N PRO A 593 52.89 14.76 41.99
CA PRO A 593 53.23 13.37 42.27
C PRO A 593 54.69 13.26 42.69
N SER A 594 54.93 13.23 44.01
CA SER A 594 56.24 12.87 44.56
C SER A 594 56.65 11.46 44.12
N GLY A 595 57.83 11.36 43.49
CA GLY A 595 58.34 10.12 42.91
C GLY A 595 58.82 9.11 43.95
N ARG A 596 58.55 7.82 43.70
CA ARG A 596 59.39 6.72 44.15
C ARG A 596 59.51 5.64 43.06
N ARG A 597 60.76 5.45 42.62
CA ARG A 597 61.25 4.33 41.80
C ARG A 597 61.00 2.99 42.51
N TRP A 598 60.51 1.98 41.81
CA TRP A 598 60.82 0.56 42.08
C TRP A 598 61.00 -0.21 40.76
N PHE A 599 62.04 -1.03 40.71
CA PHE A 599 62.58 -1.77 39.57
C PHE A 599 61.82 -3.08 39.29
N GLY A 600 61.78 -3.47 38.00
CA GLY A 600 62.16 -4.81 37.52
C GLY A 600 61.11 -5.95 37.55
N GLY A 601 60.83 -6.54 36.37
CA GLY A 601 60.32 -7.92 36.27
C GLY A 601 59.47 -8.24 35.05
N ARG A 602 60.01 -9.03 34.11
CA ARG A 602 59.29 -9.61 32.96
C ARG A 602 58.25 -10.66 33.41
N HIS A 603 57.02 -10.63 32.88
CA HIS A 603 56.41 -11.74 32.10
C HIS A 603 54.91 -11.51 31.76
N ARG A 604 54.59 -11.69 30.47
CA ARG A 604 53.41 -12.30 29.80
C ARG A 604 51.96 -11.98 30.24
N ASN A 605 51.21 -11.45 29.26
CA ASN A 605 49.81 -11.70 28.88
C ASN A 605 48.73 -11.68 29.99
N ARG A 606 48.04 -10.53 30.12
CA ARG A 606 46.63 -10.50 30.55
C ARG A 606 45.92 -9.28 29.95
N ARG A 607 44.80 -9.56 29.30
CA ARG A 607 43.85 -8.71 28.56
C ARG A 607 43.73 -7.26 29.06
N ASP A 608 43.82 -6.33 28.12
CA ASP A 608 43.50 -4.91 28.26
C ASP A 608 42.07 -4.68 28.77
N ARG A 609 41.96 -3.98 29.91
CA ARG A 609 40.80 -3.16 30.25
C ARG A 609 41.23 -1.70 30.02
N PRO A 610 40.45 -0.88 29.30
CA PRO A 610 40.80 0.53 29.19
C PRO A 610 40.46 1.25 30.51
N LEU A 611 41.44 1.97 31.05
CA LEU A 611 41.23 3.00 32.07
C LEU A 611 40.44 4.16 31.44
N ILE A 612 39.35 4.57 32.10
CA ILE A 612 38.59 5.78 31.76
C ILE A 612 39.38 7.00 32.30
N PRO A 613 39.63 8.06 31.50
CA PRO A 613 40.40 9.22 31.95
C PRO A 613 39.65 10.07 32.99
N PRO A 614 40.36 10.82 33.86
CA PRO A 614 39.76 11.57 34.98
C PRO A 614 38.77 12.67 34.55
N LEU A 615 38.84 13.19 33.32
CA LEU A 615 37.86 14.13 32.79
C LEU A 615 36.44 13.54 32.68
N THR A 616 36.32 12.22 32.48
CA THR A 616 35.03 11.55 32.32
C THR A 616 34.30 11.40 33.66
N MET A 617 35.04 11.23 34.76
CA MET A 617 34.45 11.29 36.11
C MET A 617 34.00 12.70 36.47
N TYR A 618 34.74 13.73 36.03
CA TYR A 618 34.38 15.13 36.28
C TYR A 618 33.06 15.52 35.60
N PHE A 619 32.86 15.07 34.36
CA PHE A 619 31.63 15.28 33.60
C PHE A 619 30.43 14.51 34.16
N LEU A 620 30.66 13.27 34.64
CA LEU A 620 29.61 12.48 35.28
C LEU A 620 29.07 13.15 36.54
N THR A 621 29.92 13.80 37.34
CA THR A 621 29.48 14.51 38.56
C THR A 621 28.61 15.73 38.24
N ILE A 622 28.98 16.52 37.22
CA ILE A 622 28.19 17.68 36.78
C ILE A 622 26.83 17.23 36.22
N ILE A 623 26.82 16.15 35.42
CA ILE A 623 25.59 15.55 34.91
C ILE A 623 24.72 15.02 36.05
N PHE A 624 25.30 14.38 37.07
CA PHE A 624 24.58 13.90 38.25
C PHE A 624 23.96 15.04 39.06
N VAL A 625 24.67 16.17 39.20
CA VAL A 625 24.17 17.37 39.88
C VAL A 625 23.03 18.01 39.08
N ILE A 626 23.14 18.08 37.75
CA ILE A 626 22.07 18.60 36.89
C ILE A 626 20.83 17.69 36.94
N ILE A 627 21.00 16.37 36.90
CA ILE A 627 19.89 15.40 37.01
C ILE A 627 19.24 15.51 38.39
N ALA A 628 20.03 15.58 39.47
CA ALA A 628 19.52 15.73 40.83
C ALA A 628 18.78 17.06 41.03
N LEU A 629 19.24 18.14 40.40
CA LEU A 629 18.54 19.43 40.41
C LEU A 629 17.23 19.36 39.64
N VAL A 630 17.21 18.74 38.46
CA VAL A 630 15.99 18.58 37.64
C VAL A 630 14.94 17.70 38.36
N GLU A 631 15.34 16.58 38.97
CA GLU A 631 14.44 15.75 39.79
C GLU A 631 13.94 16.51 41.02
N PHE A 632 14.80 17.26 41.70
CA PHE A 632 14.44 18.08 42.85
C PHE A 632 13.40 19.15 42.49
N PHE A 633 13.53 19.80 41.32
CA PHE A 633 12.57 20.80 40.85
C PHE A 633 11.26 20.20 40.33
N LEU A 634 11.30 19.02 39.71
CA LEU A 634 10.08 18.26 39.36
C LEU A 634 9.29 17.82 40.60
N LEU A 635 9.99 17.46 41.68
CA LEU A 635 9.37 17.12 42.97
C LEU A 635 8.78 18.33 43.69
N LEU A 636 9.36 19.53 43.51
CA LEU A 636 8.82 20.78 44.05
C LEU A 636 7.59 21.27 43.28
N ALA A 637 7.52 21.04 41.96
CA ALA A 637 6.38 21.44 41.13
C ALA A 637 5.13 20.54 41.28
N LEU A 638 5.26 19.36 41.90
CA LEU A 638 4.17 18.38 42.08
C LEU A 638 3.58 18.35 43.50
N LYS A 639 4.00 19.24 44.39
CA LYS A 639 3.28 19.49 45.66
C LYS A 639 2.39 20.72 45.49
N PRO A 640 1.09 20.64 45.80
CA PRO A 640 0.19 21.78 45.73
C PRO A 640 0.58 22.88 46.72
#